data_AF-A0A485KXG0-F1
#
_entry.id   AF-A0A485KXG0-F1
#
_cell.length_a   1.000
_cell.length_b   1.000
_cell.length_c   1.000
_cell.angle_alpha   90.00
_cell.angle_beta   90.00
_cell.angle_gamma   90.00
#
_symmetry.space_group_name_H-M   'P 1'
#
loop_
_entity.id
_entity.type
_entity.pdbx_description
1 polymer ?
#
loop_
_entity_poly.entity_id
_entity_poly.type
_entity_poly.pdbx_seq_one_letter_code
_entity_poly.pdbx_strand_id
1 'polypeptide(L)'
;MYSFHNFLCSVTQITKELLYEEKGANSVAWNTEFDDMLCFAGQNQLKIKTGNFPVHAQRMQGFVVGFTGSKVFCLHALAVQAMDVPQSAPLYRYVEQKEFTLAYRVACLGVTESDWRLLAWEALKHMNFDIARKGFIRVRDIRYIELVNTVEATRKGQLSVAPDVDKKNKTMLQAEILAYQGKFHLAAKLLSDCDEAPKAIQLFSDLRMWDEAKKYAAASKSIDVKQLVQDQAKWAEDVHDWRAATEMYLASGNVLKAVQLMGARGWFNDLMDVVQKQDCDAKVLATCAEFLLQAGKFKQCRDVYLKIGDFDSLMKMHIACQDWEEAVRLAQKHKDKIKNVADVYVPYAEWLTTQDRYEDALAAYTSAKRPDQCIKLLEQLIASAVFETRFKDASYYHWRLCDEMLSTIQATSPEGVTEAEKVKIEQALAHEASADVYYAYSLIFAYTDEPFTTLLPETLFHTSRFLLNTLGKHMAPPPGVSLARIVFTLAQHAQQLEAYKLARQMYERLHQMRVRTEWQTTVDVTSMTLQTKPYSDREDLLPIDYRSSTTNPLLHPNGHGDVCVHSGHPFVRSFASFDGLPLVEFQPTSDLSDEEALALLEMLPSATDDNNQENGKWKTTDAGTSQSMKLDDDESGQPEERAVAMASGAQLFERALNKQSIPRGSPYRVLQIDGKVLASLKPNEVFVVKYPTKALRWKFYKNMIPEIKVHFSPSCRKFFHEDDFEFEYLRDGCCAYCRLPELDEEAKP
;
A
#
# COMPACT_ATOMS: atom_id res chain seq x y z
N MET A 1 -70.65 -66.61 51.18
CA MET A 1 -71.52 -66.86 52.34
C MET A 1 -70.59 -67.06 53.53
N TYR A 2 -70.67 -66.24 54.58
CA TYR A 2 -69.76 -66.35 55.72
C TYR A 2 -70.22 -67.47 56.65
N SER A 3 -69.40 -68.50 56.86
CA SER A 3 -69.61 -69.47 57.94
C SER A 3 -68.62 -69.15 59.05
N PHE A 4 -69.11 -68.64 60.18
CA PHE A 4 -68.33 -68.52 61.41
C PHE A 4 -68.64 -69.73 62.29
N HIS A 5 -67.68 -70.63 62.44
CA HIS A 5 -67.62 -71.60 63.55
C HIS A 5 -66.32 -71.31 64.31
N ASN A 6 -66.44 -71.09 65.62
CA ASN A 6 -65.38 -70.79 66.59
C ASN A 6 -63.94 -70.72 66.01
N PHE A 7 -63.45 -69.48 65.82
CA PHE A 7 -62.08 -69.14 65.41
C PHE A 7 -61.60 -69.62 64.03
N LEU A 8 -62.50 -69.98 63.11
CA LEU A 8 -62.16 -70.29 61.72
C LEU A 8 -62.82 -69.31 60.75
N CYS A 9 -62.04 -68.67 59.89
CA CYS A 9 -62.58 -68.01 58.70
C CYS A 9 -62.31 -68.89 57.47
N SER A 10 -63.38 -69.41 56.85
CA SER A 10 -63.33 -70.06 55.54
C SER A 10 -63.96 -69.15 54.49
N VAL A 11 -63.19 -68.80 53.47
CA VAL A 11 -63.68 -67.98 52.35
C VAL A 11 -64.17 -68.91 51.24
N THR A 12 -65.45 -68.77 50.87
CA THR A 12 -66.03 -69.37 49.67
C THR A 12 -66.61 -68.27 48.77
N GLN A 13 -66.14 -68.21 47.51
CA GLN A 13 -66.81 -67.45 46.45
C GLN A 13 -68.04 -68.25 45.95
N ILE A 14 -68.82 -67.66 45.04
CA ILE A 14 -70.08 -68.21 44.49
C ILE A 14 -69.95 -69.68 43.99
N THR A 15 -68.73 -70.14 43.69
CA THR A 15 -68.34 -71.50 43.25
C THR A 15 -68.18 -72.56 44.34
N LYS A 16 -68.34 -72.23 45.64
CA LYS A 16 -68.22 -73.16 46.80
C LYS A 16 -66.84 -73.82 47.01
N GLU A 17 -65.77 -73.36 46.35
CA GLU A 17 -64.40 -73.82 46.65
C GLU A 17 -63.76 -73.03 47.80
N LEU A 18 -62.98 -73.72 48.65
CA LEU A 18 -62.32 -73.15 49.83
C LEU A 18 -60.96 -72.56 49.42
N LEU A 19 -60.88 -71.22 49.32
CA LEU A 19 -59.69 -70.51 48.83
C LEU A 19 -58.64 -70.25 49.92
N TYR A 20 -59.07 -70.08 51.17
CA TYR A 20 -58.18 -69.75 52.28
C TYR A 20 -58.84 -70.08 53.63
N GLU A 21 -58.05 -70.66 54.53
CA GLU A 21 -58.42 -70.94 55.92
C GLU A 21 -57.34 -70.34 56.83
N GLU A 22 -57.73 -69.44 57.72
CA GLU A 22 -56.87 -68.92 58.78
C GLU A 22 -57.55 -69.10 60.14
N LYS A 23 -56.79 -69.65 61.10
CA LYS A 23 -57.23 -69.87 62.47
C LYS A 23 -57.01 -68.60 63.31
N GLY A 24 -57.99 -68.23 64.13
CA GLY A 24 -57.91 -67.10 65.06
C GLY A 24 -58.38 -65.75 64.49
N ALA A 25 -59.10 -65.74 63.37
CA ALA A 25 -59.77 -64.56 62.84
C ALA A 25 -61.15 -64.36 63.51
N ASN A 26 -61.41 -63.15 63.99
CA ASN A 26 -62.64 -62.78 64.68
C ASN A 26 -63.63 -62.04 63.75
N SER A 27 -63.14 -61.36 62.72
CA SER A 27 -63.94 -60.59 61.76
C SER A 27 -63.23 -60.45 60.43
N VAL A 28 -63.96 -60.46 59.31
CA VAL A 28 -63.41 -60.35 57.94
C VAL A 28 -64.25 -59.39 57.11
N ALA A 29 -63.58 -58.54 56.31
CA ALA A 29 -64.21 -57.70 55.31
C ALA A 29 -63.42 -57.72 53.99
N TRP A 30 -64.15 -57.81 52.88
CA TRP A 30 -63.62 -57.66 51.53
C TRP A 30 -63.56 -56.19 51.14
N ASN A 31 -62.56 -55.83 50.34
CA ASN A 31 -62.49 -54.48 49.78
C ASN A 31 -63.59 -54.32 48.72
N THR A 32 -64.43 -53.31 48.87
CA THR A 32 -65.51 -53.03 47.91
C THR A 32 -65.00 -52.56 46.54
N GLU A 33 -63.77 -52.07 46.43
CA GLU A 33 -63.19 -51.54 45.18
C GLU A 33 -62.24 -52.52 44.49
N PHE A 34 -61.75 -53.54 45.22
CA PHE A 34 -60.81 -54.53 44.70
C PHE A 34 -61.12 -55.93 45.23
N ASP A 35 -61.73 -56.75 44.37
CA ASP A 35 -62.33 -58.04 44.73
C ASP A 35 -61.34 -59.06 45.30
N ASP A 36 -60.05 -58.96 44.96
CA ASP A 36 -59.00 -59.89 45.40
C ASP A 36 -58.28 -59.43 46.68
N MET A 37 -58.79 -58.40 47.35
CA MET A 37 -58.21 -57.85 48.58
C MET A 37 -59.17 -58.02 49.74
N LEU A 38 -58.70 -58.69 50.79
CA LEU A 38 -59.46 -58.92 52.01
C LEU A 38 -58.64 -58.47 53.22
N CYS A 39 -59.34 -58.05 54.26
CA CYS A 39 -58.75 -57.78 55.56
C CYS A 39 -59.49 -58.55 56.65
N PHE A 40 -58.74 -59.05 57.63
CA PHE A 40 -59.29 -59.78 58.77
C PHE A 40 -58.57 -59.38 60.04
N ALA A 41 -59.30 -59.31 61.15
CA ALA A 41 -58.72 -59.03 62.46
C ALA A 41 -58.69 -60.29 63.32
N GLY A 42 -57.56 -60.50 64.02
CA GLY A 42 -57.34 -61.60 64.95
C GLY A 42 -56.14 -61.29 65.84
N GLN A 43 -56.17 -61.72 67.11
CA GLN A 43 -55.06 -61.58 68.06
C GLN A 43 -54.48 -60.14 68.18
N ASN A 44 -55.32 -59.11 68.26
CA ASN A 44 -54.93 -57.69 68.28
C ASN A 44 -54.06 -57.24 67.06
N GLN A 45 -54.26 -57.88 65.92
CA GLN A 45 -53.65 -57.49 64.65
C GLN A 45 -54.69 -57.48 63.53
N LEU A 46 -54.55 -56.48 62.66
CA LEU A 46 -55.19 -56.41 61.35
C LEU A 46 -54.25 -57.08 60.34
N LYS A 47 -54.75 -58.12 59.67
CA LYS A 47 -54.04 -58.84 58.62
C LYS A 47 -54.72 -58.55 57.29
N ILE A 48 -53.93 -58.19 56.29
CA ILE A 48 -54.40 -57.80 54.95
C ILE A 48 -53.78 -58.75 53.95
N LYS A 49 -54.64 -59.36 53.14
CA LYS A 49 -54.24 -60.33 52.12
C LYS A 49 -54.75 -59.86 50.77
N THR A 50 -53.83 -59.82 49.81
CA THR A 50 -54.09 -59.48 48.40
C THR A 50 -53.74 -60.69 47.56
N GLY A 51 -54.75 -61.37 47.01
CA GLY A 51 -54.58 -62.59 46.22
C GLY A 51 -53.66 -63.63 46.88
N ASN A 52 -52.63 -64.06 46.15
CA ASN A 52 -51.66 -65.07 46.58
C ASN A 52 -50.43 -64.50 47.31
N PHE A 53 -50.42 -63.19 47.61
CA PHE A 53 -49.28 -62.57 48.29
C PHE A 53 -49.27 -62.85 49.79
N PRO A 54 -48.08 -62.83 50.43
CA PRO A 54 -47.98 -63.02 51.86
C PRO A 54 -48.70 -61.89 52.61
N VAL A 55 -49.35 -62.28 53.70
CA VAL A 55 -50.21 -61.42 54.51
C VAL A 55 -49.40 -60.30 55.16
N HIS A 56 -49.89 -59.06 55.04
CA HIS A 56 -49.34 -57.91 55.75
C HIS A 56 -50.07 -57.74 57.08
N ALA A 57 -49.33 -57.66 58.19
CA ALA A 57 -49.89 -57.54 59.52
C ALA A 57 -49.58 -56.16 60.13
N GLN A 58 -50.59 -55.50 60.67
CA GLN A 58 -50.51 -54.22 61.36
C GLN A 58 -51.19 -54.35 62.73
N ARG A 59 -50.60 -53.82 63.80
CA ARG A 59 -51.20 -53.89 65.15
C ARG A 59 -52.45 -53.04 65.20
N MET A 60 -53.56 -53.63 65.65
CA MET A 60 -54.85 -52.96 65.77
C MET A 60 -55.71 -53.57 66.87
N GLN A 61 -56.49 -52.73 67.55
CA GLN A 61 -57.47 -53.16 68.55
C GLN A 61 -58.88 -53.00 67.98
N GLY A 62 -59.72 -54.02 68.10
CA GLY A 62 -61.12 -54.00 67.64
C GLY A 62 -61.43 -54.99 66.52
N PHE A 63 -62.68 -54.93 66.02
CA PHE A 63 -63.20 -55.78 64.95
C PHE A 63 -63.27 -55.01 63.64
N VAL A 64 -63.00 -55.65 62.51
CA VAL A 64 -63.16 -55.05 61.19
C VAL A 64 -64.63 -55.12 60.78
N VAL A 65 -65.20 -53.98 60.42
CA VAL A 65 -66.59 -53.85 59.97
C VAL A 65 -66.68 -53.63 58.47
N GLY A 66 -65.69 -52.97 57.87
CA GLY A 66 -65.69 -52.71 56.43
C GLY A 66 -64.32 -52.37 55.87
N PHE A 67 -64.16 -52.57 54.57
CA PHE A 67 -62.95 -52.20 53.84
C PHE A 67 -63.37 -51.57 52.51
N THR A 68 -62.98 -50.31 52.30
CA THR A 68 -63.28 -49.57 51.08
C THR A 68 -62.06 -48.79 50.62
N GLY A 69 -61.55 -49.08 49.42
CA GLY A 69 -60.40 -48.38 48.85
C GLY A 69 -59.14 -48.59 49.69
N SER A 70 -58.51 -47.52 50.18
CA SER A 70 -57.37 -47.56 51.10
C SER A 70 -57.76 -47.56 52.58
N LYS A 71 -59.07 -47.51 52.92
CA LYS A 71 -59.54 -47.34 54.30
C LYS A 71 -60.21 -48.59 54.86
N VAL A 72 -59.70 -49.05 55.99
CA VAL A 72 -60.32 -50.11 56.80
C VAL A 72 -61.07 -49.47 57.96
N PHE A 73 -62.32 -49.85 58.16
CA PHE A 73 -63.16 -49.40 59.26
C PHE A 73 -63.18 -50.44 60.37
N CYS A 74 -62.62 -50.09 61.52
CA CYS A 74 -62.55 -50.93 62.69
C CYS A 74 -63.46 -50.39 63.80
N LEU A 75 -64.25 -51.26 64.44
CA LEU A 75 -65.03 -50.95 65.62
C LEU A 75 -64.23 -51.28 66.88
N HIS A 76 -63.95 -50.28 67.71
CA HIS A 76 -63.34 -50.43 69.02
C HIS A 76 -64.25 -49.82 70.09
N ALA A 77 -64.70 -50.65 71.04
CA ALA A 77 -65.71 -50.31 72.05
C ALA A 77 -67.03 -49.79 71.47
N LEU A 78 -67.20 -48.46 71.33
CA LEU A 78 -68.41 -47.78 70.81
C LEU A 78 -68.10 -46.83 69.64
N ALA A 79 -66.85 -46.74 69.18
CA ALA A 79 -66.43 -45.84 68.11
C ALA A 79 -65.89 -46.61 66.91
N VAL A 80 -66.28 -46.17 65.70
CA VAL A 80 -65.71 -46.65 64.44
C VAL A 80 -64.48 -45.80 64.10
N GLN A 81 -63.31 -46.43 64.05
CA GLN A 81 -62.06 -45.80 63.65
C GLN A 81 -61.72 -46.19 62.20
N ALA A 82 -61.41 -45.19 61.37
CA ALA A 82 -60.90 -45.40 60.03
C ALA A 82 -59.37 -45.45 60.05
N MET A 83 -58.83 -46.47 59.38
CA MET A 83 -57.40 -46.76 59.27
C MET A 83 -56.98 -46.73 57.81
N ASP A 84 -55.95 -45.93 57.49
CA ASP A 84 -55.37 -45.94 56.15
C ASP A 84 -54.35 -47.10 56.02
N VAL A 85 -54.52 -47.90 54.98
CA VAL A 85 -53.64 -49.01 54.64
C VAL A 85 -52.73 -48.63 53.49
N PRO A 86 -51.40 -48.66 53.65
CA PRO A 86 -50.47 -48.38 52.55
C PRO A 86 -50.51 -49.51 51.52
N GLN A 87 -50.84 -49.17 50.27
CA GLN A 87 -50.96 -50.13 49.16
C GLN A 87 -49.67 -50.30 48.33
N SER A 88 -48.55 -49.72 48.76
CA SER A 88 -47.26 -49.77 48.05
C SER A 88 -46.67 -51.19 47.99
N ALA A 89 -46.83 -52.00 49.04
CA ALA A 89 -46.30 -53.37 49.10
C ALA A 89 -46.94 -54.33 48.07
N PRO A 90 -48.28 -54.43 47.95
CA PRO A 90 -48.88 -55.23 46.88
C PRO A 90 -48.59 -54.66 45.49
N LEU A 91 -48.46 -53.33 45.35
CA LEU A 91 -48.06 -52.71 44.09
C LEU A 91 -46.70 -53.22 43.59
N TYR A 92 -45.65 -53.15 44.41
CA TYR A 92 -44.30 -53.59 44.00
C TYR A 92 -44.30 -55.06 43.56
N ARG A 93 -45.06 -55.92 44.23
CA ARG A 93 -45.16 -57.35 43.88
C ARG A 93 -45.88 -57.58 42.55
N TYR A 94 -46.96 -56.85 42.27
CA TYR A 94 -47.61 -56.92 40.96
C TYR A 94 -46.70 -56.41 39.83
N VAL A 95 -45.88 -55.39 40.11
CA VAL A 95 -44.87 -54.88 39.16
C VAL A 95 -43.77 -55.90 38.90
N GLU A 96 -43.25 -56.58 39.93
CA GLU A 96 -42.26 -57.66 39.79
C GLU A 96 -42.79 -58.84 38.96
N GLN A 97 -44.07 -59.19 39.14
CA GLN A 97 -44.75 -60.22 38.36
C GLN A 97 -45.14 -59.76 36.95
N LYS A 98 -44.90 -58.48 36.60
CA LYS A 98 -45.24 -57.83 35.31
C LYS A 98 -46.75 -57.73 35.04
N GLU A 99 -47.58 -57.87 36.07
CA GLU A 99 -49.03 -57.73 35.98
C GLU A 99 -49.44 -56.26 36.17
N PHE A 100 -49.14 -55.44 35.16
CA PHE A 100 -49.31 -53.99 35.25
C PHE A 100 -50.78 -53.57 35.36
N THR A 101 -51.73 -54.32 34.79
CA THR A 101 -53.17 -54.00 34.85
C THR A 101 -53.69 -54.10 36.28
N LEU A 102 -53.28 -55.14 37.00
CA LEU A 102 -53.60 -55.32 38.42
C LEU A 102 -52.85 -54.30 39.28
N ALA A 103 -51.57 -54.05 38.98
CA ALA A 103 -50.80 -53.00 39.63
C ALA A 103 -51.46 -51.62 39.52
N TYR A 104 -51.99 -51.26 38.35
CA TYR A 104 -52.72 -50.01 38.13
C TYR A 104 -54.01 -49.93 38.96
N ARG A 105 -54.79 -51.03 39.02
CA ARG A 105 -56.00 -51.08 39.87
C ARG A 105 -55.66 -50.89 41.35
N VAL A 106 -54.59 -51.52 41.84
CA VAL A 106 -54.12 -51.33 43.23
C VAL A 106 -53.61 -49.91 43.46
N ALA A 107 -52.90 -49.32 42.50
CA ALA A 107 -52.43 -47.94 42.60
C ALA A 107 -53.59 -46.94 42.70
N CYS A 108 -54.72 -47.19 42.02
CA CYS A 108 -55.93 -46.36 42.10
C CYS A 108 -56.56 -46.32 43.50
N LEU A 109 -56.36 -47.34 44.34
CA LEU A 109 -56.89 -47.40 45.72
C LEU A 109 -56.23 -46.36 46.65
N GLY A 110 -55.02 -45.90 46.29
CA GLY A 110 -54.26 -44.91 47.05
C GLY A 110 -52.83 -45.38 47.31
N VAL A 111 -51.92 -44.96 46.45
CA VAL A 111 -50.46 -45.11 46.63
C VAL A 111 -49.79 -43.74 46.52
N THR A 112 -48.53 -43.66 46.96
CA THR A 112 -47.75 -42.42 46.92
C THR A 112 -47.46 -41.99 45.48
N GLU A 113 -47.15 -40.73 45.27
CA GLU A 113 -46.77 -40.21 43.94
C GLU A 113 -45.46 -40.85 43.42
N SER A 114 -44.52 -41.18 44.31
CA SER A 114 -43.31 -41.94 43.98
C SER A 114 -43.62 -43.34 43.45
N ASP A 115 -44.63 -44.00 44.03
CA ASP A 115 -45.06 -45.33 43.61
C ASP A 115 -45.76 -45.28 42.24
N TRP A 116 -46.54 -44.24 41.98
CA TRP A 116 -47.10 -43.97 40.65
C TRP A 116 -46.02 -43.73 39.60
N ARG A 117 -44.96 -42.98 39.93
CA ARG A 117 -43.79 -42.80 39.05
C ARG A 117 -43.10 -44.13 38.76
N LEU A 118 -42.86 -44.95 39.79
CA LEU A 118 -42.23 -46.25 39.62
C LEU A 118 -43.07 -47.17 38.72
N LEU A 119 -44.39 -47.28 38.97
CA LEU A 119 -45.30 -48.06 38.14
C LEU A 119 -45.24 -47.58 36.69
N ALA A 120 -45.27 -46.27 36.46
CA ALA A 120 -45.20 -45.69 35.13
C ALA A 120 -43.86 -46.00 34.43
N TRP A 121 -42.75 -45.93 35.16
CA TRP A 121 -41.40 -46.21 34.64
C TRP A 121 -41.21 -47.68 34.30
N GLU A 122 -41.60 -48.60 35.18
CA GLU A 122 -41.50 -50.04 34.92
C GLU A 122 -42.45 -50.46 33.80
N ALA A 123 -43.67 -49.91 33.76
CA ALA A 123 -44.58 -50.13 32.63
C ALA A 123 -43.97 -49.62 31.31
N LEU A 124 -43.32 -48.45 31.30
CA LEU A 124 -42.67 -47.89 30.11
C LEU A 124 -41.47 -48.75 29.66
N LYS A 125 -40.63 -49.19 30.59
CA LYS A 125 -39.48 -50.07 30.31
C LYS A 125 -39.91 -51.43 29.73
N HIS A 126 -41.04 -51.94 30.21
CA HIS A 126 -41.67 -53.16 29.67
C HIS A 126 -42.55 -52.90 28.43
N MET A 127 -42.58 -51.67 27.93
CA MET A 127 -43.29 -51.23 26.73
C MET A 127 -44.83 -51.36 26.81
N ASN A 128 -45.38 -51.21 28.01
CA ASN A 128 -46.82 -51.07 28.25
C ASN A 128 -47.17 -49.57 28.32
N PHE A 129 -47.47 -48.99 27.16
CA PHE A 129 -47.66 -47.54 27.01
C PHE A 129 -48.96 -47.03 27.63
N ASP A 130 -50.02 -47.84 27.65
CA ASP A 130 -51.33 -47.42 28.18
C ASP A 130 -51.26 -47.14 29.68
N ILE A 131 -50.61 -48.05 30.42
CA ILE A 131 -50.47 -47.93 31.87
C ILE A 131 -49.40 -46.89 32.22
N ALA A 132 -48.30 -46.84 31.48
CA ALA A 132 -47.29 -45.80 31.63
C ALA A 132 -47.91 -44.40 31.48
N ARG A 133 -48.66 -44.17 30.40
CA ARG A 133 -49.37 -42.91 30.14
C ARG A 133 -50.33 -42.55 31.27
N LYS A 134 -51.18 -43.48 31.70
CA LYS A 134 -52.12 -43.25 32.81
C LYS A 134 -51.37 -42.89 34.10
N GLY A 135 -50.26 -43.57 34.37
CA GLY A 135 -49.38 -43.26 35.51
C GLY A 135 -48.78 -41.86 35.44
N PHE A 136 -48.20 -41.47 34.29
CA PHE A 136 -47.61 -40.13 34.14
C PHE A 136 -48.64 -39.00 34.11
N ILE A 137 -49.85 -39.24 33.58
CA ILE A 137 -50.99 -38.30 33.68
C ILE A 137 -51.35 -38.05 35.15
N ARG A 138 -51.38 -39.11 35.97
CA ARG A 138 -51.69 -39.02 37.41
C ARG A 138 -50.63 -38.22 38.15
N VAL A 139 -49.36 -38.43 37.84
CA VAL A 139 -48.19 -37.71 38.38
C VAL A 139 -48.07 -36.28 37.82
N ARG A 140 -48.75 -35.98 36.70
CA ARG A 140 -48.68 -34.72 35.96
C ARG A 140 -47.28 -34.41 35.40
N ASP A 141 -46.49 -35.43 35.06
CA ASP A 141 -45.19 -35.23 34.41
C ASP A 141 -45.35 -35.18 32.90
N ILE A 142 -45.54 -33.96 32.38
CA ILE A 142 -45.83 -33.70 30.97
C ILE A 142 -44.72 -34.23 30.05
N ARG A 143 -43.45 -34.15 30.48
CA ARG A 143 -42.29 -34.57 29.68
C ARG A 143 -42.30 -36.07 29.40
N TYR A 144 -42.63 -36.89 30.41
CA TYR A 144 -42.74 -38.33 30.20
C TYR A 144 -44.00 -38.72 29.42
N ILE A 145 -45.06 -37.92 29.45
CA ILE A 145 -46.24 -38.16 28.60
C ILE A 145 -45.87 -37.97 27.12
N GLU A 146 -45.16 -36.91 26.80
CA GLU A 146 -44.62 -36.68 25.45
C GLU A 146 -43.67 -37.80 25.04
N LEU A 147 -42.76 -38.22 25.91
CA LEU A 147 -41.87 -39.36 25.66
C LEU A 147 -42.64 -40.65 25.38
N VAL A 148 -43.69 -40.95 26.14
CA VAL A 148 -44.51 -42.14 25.90
C VAL A 148 -45.16 -42.07 24.51
N ASN A 149 -45.61 -40.89 24.08
CA ASN A 149 -46.16 -40.69 22.74
C ASN A 149 -45.11 -40.89 21.64
N THR A 150 -43.92 -40.33 21.81
CA THR A 150 -42.84 -40.44 20.82
C THR A 150 -42.33 -41.88 20.71
N VAL A 151 -42.12 -42.56 21.84
CA VAL A 151 -41.70 -43.97 21.88
C VAL A 151 -42.77 -44.89 21.30
N GLU A 152 -44.05 -44.66 21.62
CA GLU A 152 -45.15 -45.43 21.06
C GLU A 152 -45.28 -45.22 19.54
N ALA A 153 -45.17 -43.97 19.07
CA ALA A 153 -45.20 -43.65 17.64
C ALA A 153 -44.02 -44.27 16.90
N THR A 154 -42.81 -44.16 17.46
CA THR A 154 -41.59 -44.78 16.91
C THR A 154 -41.72 -46.30 16.84
N ARG A 155 -42.31 -46.93 17.86
CA ARG A 155 -42.56 -48.38 17.85
C ARG A 155 -43.61 -48.79 16.83
N LYS A 156 -44.70 -48.02 16.67
CA LYS A 156 -45.73 -48.27 15.64
C LYS A 156 -45.18 -48.12 14.22
N GLY A 157 -44.23 -47.22 14.01
CA GLY A 157 -43.55 -47.02 12.73
C GLY A 157 -42.48 -48.08 12.39
N GLN A 158 -41.99 -48.82 13.38
CA GLN A 158 -40.85 -49.75 13.24
C GLN A 158 -41.23 -51.24 13.36
N LEU A 159 -42.46 -51.63 13.03
CA LEU A 159 -42.84 -53.05 12.92
C LEU A 159 -42.05 -53.75 11.80
N SER A 160 -40.85 -54.23 12.11
CA SER A 160 -40.03 -55.05 11.21
C SER A 160 -40.11 -56.53 11.59
N VAL A 161 -40.06 -57.40 10.58
CA VAL A 161 -40.40 -58.83 10.65
C VAL A 161 -39.22 -59.70 11.18
N ALA A 162 -38.04 -59.11 11.38
CA ALA A 162 -36.82 -59.83 11.79
C ALA A 162 -36.56 -59.71 13.32
N PRO A 163 -36.40 -60.84 14.06
CA PRO A 163 -36.29 -60.82 15.52
C PRO A 163 -35.04 -60.11 16.08
N ASP A 164 -33.92 -60.10 15.34
CA ASP A 164 -32.69 -59.42 15.78
C ASP A 164 -32.77 -57.89 15.68
N VAL A 165 -33.46 -57.38 14.65
CA VAL A 165 -33.66 -55.93 14.45
C VAL A 165 -34.66 -55.39 15.47
N ASP A 166 -35.69 -56.16 15.82
CA ASP A 166 -36.64 -55.79 16.88
C ASP A 166 -35.96 -55.69 18.25
N LYS A 167 -35.03 -56.60 18.56
CA LYS A 167 -34.22 -56.53 19.79
C LYS A 167 -33.33 -55.29 19.83
N LYS A 168 -32.68 -54.94 18.71
CA LYS A 168 -31.88 -53.71 18.58
C LYS A 168 -32.73 -52.46 18.75
N ASN A 169 -33.89 -52.38 18.08
CA ASN A 169 -34.82 -51.25 18.19
C ASN A 169 -35.35 -51.08 19.61
N LYS A 170 -35.72 -52.19 20.27
CA LYS A 170 -36.12 -52.19 21.68
C LYS A 170 -35.02 -51.65 22.59
N THR A 171 -33.77 -52.01 22.32
CA THR A 171 -32.61 -51.56 23.11
C THR A 171 -32.31 -50.08 22.87
N MET A 172 -32.48 -49.57 21.64
CA MET A 172 -32.39 -48.13 21.34
C MET A 172 -33.47 -47.32 22.06
N LEU A 173 -34.74 -47.75 22.00
CA LEU A 173 -35.83 -47.10 22.73
C LEU A 173 -35.58 -47.14 24.24
N GLN A 174 -35.02 -48.23 24.75
CA GLN A 174 -34.64 -48.35 26.15
C GLN A 174 -33.51 -47.38 26.54
N ALA A 175 -32.56 -47.12 25.64
CA ALA A 175 -31.53 -46.12 25.84
C ALA A 175 -32.12 -44.69 25.89
N GLU A 176 -33.08 -44.38 25.03
CA GLU A 176 -33.80 -43.09 25.07
C GLU A 176 -34.55 -42.93 26.41
N ILE A 177 -35.28 -43.96 26.85
CA ILE A 177 -35.95 -43.94 28.16
C ILE A 177 -34.94 -43.70 29.31
N LEU A 178 -33.77 -44.33 29.26
CA LEU A 178 -32.72 -44.14 30.27
C LEU A 178 -32.09 -42.75 30.22
N ALA A 179 -31.98 -42.13 29.04
CA ALA A 179 -31.54 -40.75 28.89
C ALA A 179 -32.52 -39.80 29.58
N TYR A 180 -33.83 -39.98 29.39
CA TYR A 180 -34.85 -39.20 30.09
C TYR A 180 -34.89 -39.47 31.60
N GLN A 181 -34.42 -40.63 32.08
CA GLN A 181 -34.26 -40.88 33.53
C GLN A 181 -33.01 -40.21 34.13
N GLY A 182 -32.16 -39.57 33.32
CA GLY A 182 -30.90 -38.98 33.76
C GLY A 182 -29.74 -39.99 33.89
N LYS A 183 -29.94 -41.26 33.46
CA LYS A 183 -28.92 -42.31 33.50
C LYS A 183 -28.10 -42.33 32.21
N PHE A 184 -27.42 -41.21 31.92
CA PHE A 184 -26.76 -40.96 30.65
C PHE A 184 -25.66 -41.96 30.30
N HIS A 185 -24.82 -42.37 31.26
CA HIS A 185 -23.77 -43.36 31.02
C HIS A 185 -24.32 -44.73 30.62
N LEU A 186 -25.42 -45.16 31.24
CA LEU A 186 -26.07 -46.42 30.90
C LEU A 186 -26.76 -46.33 29.53
N ALA A 187 -27.40 -45.21 29.23
CA ALA A 187 -27.99 -44.94 27.92
C ALA A 187 -26.92 -44.95 26.81
N ALA A 188 -25.80 -44.26 27.00
CA ALA A 188 -24.70 -44.22 26.05
C ALA A 188 -24.03 -45.57 25.85
N LYS A 189 -23.89 -46.37 26.92
CA LYS A 189 -23.40 -47.75 26.81
C LYS A 189 -24.33 -48.60 25.92
N LEU A 190 -25.63 -48.54 26.15
CA LEU A 190 -26.60 -49.26 25.32
C LEU A 190 -26.60 -48.78 23.85
N LEU A 191 -26.42 -47.48 23.60
CA LEU A 191 -26.28 -46.93 22.25
C LEU A 191 -24.99 -47.39 21.57
N SER A 192 -23.88 -47.43 22.32
CA SER A 192 -22.60 -47.95 21.84
C SER A 192 -22.68 -49.45 21.53
N ASP A 193 -23.35 -50.23 22.38
CA ASP A 193 -23.60 -51.66 22.16
C ASP A 193 -24.48 -51.91 20.92
N CYS A 194 -25.23 -50.90 20.46
CA CYS A 194 -26.04 -50.93 19.24
C CYS A 194 -25.31 -50.41 17.99
N ASP A 195 -23.99 -50.13 18.05
CA ASP A 195 -23.19 -49.48 17.00
C ASP A 195 -23.66 -48.07 16.61
N GLU A 196 -24.48 -47.43 17.45
CA GLU A 196 -25.04 -46.08 17.25
C GLU A 196 -24.30 -45.05 18.11
N ALA A 197 -22.96 -45.10 18.05
CA ALA A 197 -22.08 -44.13 18.70
C ALA A 197 -22.36 -42.65 18.38
N PRO A 198 -22.77 -42.22 17.15
CA PRO A 198 -23.07 -40.81 16.91
C PRO A 198 -24.20 -40.26 17.78
N LYS A 199 -25.23 -41.05 18.08
CA LYS A 199 -26.31 -40.65 18.99
C LYS A 199 -25.82 -40.51 20.43
N ALA A 200 -24.88 -41.35 20.86
CA ALA A 200 -24.25 -41.23 22.17
C ALA A 200 -23.39 -39.96 22.28
N ILE A 201 -22.66 -39.61 21.21
CA ILE A 201 -21.85 -38.39 21.15
C ILE A 201 -22.74 -37.14 21.14
N GLN A 202 -23.83 -37.15 20.38
CA GLN A 202 -24.83 -36.08 20.38
C GLN A 202 -25.46 -35.93 21.77
N LEU A 203 -25.85 -37.03 22.42
CA LEU A 203 -26.39 -37.02 23.79
C LEU A 203 -25.46 -36.30 24.77
N PHE A 204 -24.16 -36.64 24.76
CA PHE A 204 -23.21 -35.98 25.66
C PHE A 204 -22.86 -34.54 25.22
N SER A 205 -22.86 -34.24 23.93
CA SER A 205 -22.69 -32.88 23.40
C SER A 205 -23.83 -31.96 23.84
N ASP A 206 -25.07 -32.45 23.78
CA ASP A 206 -26.27 -31.72 24.21
C ASP A 206 -26.26 -31.49 25.73
N LEU A 207 -25.77 -32.46 26.50
CA LEU A 207 -25.58 -32.37 27.96
C LEU A 207 -24.33 -31.58 28.38
N ARG A 208 -23.53 -31.11 27.42
CA ARG A 208 -22.25 -30.41 27.64
C ARG A 208 -21.19 -31.22 28.40
N MET A 209 -21.30 -32.55 28.36
CA MET A 209 -20.30 -33.47 28.90
C MET A 209 -19.23 -33.78 27.84
N TRP A 210 -18.43 -32.76 27.49
CA TRP A 210 -17.48 -32.80 26.38
C TRP A 210 -16.40 -33.88 26.53
N ASP A 211 -15.94 -34.15 27.75
CA ASP A 211 -14.90 -35.16 28.01
C ASP A 211 -15.40 -36.58 27.73
N GLU A 212 -16.64 -36.88 28.13
CA GLU A 212 -17.27 -38.16 27.81
C GLU A 212 -17.56 -38.25 26.30
N ALA A 213 -18.08 -37.18 25.69
CA ALA A 213 -18.28 -37.13 24.24
C ALA A 213 -16.99 -37.42 23.45
N LYS A 214 -15.85 -36.87 23.89
CA LYS A 214 -14.52 -37.13 23.30
C LYS A 214 -14.08 -38.58 23.48
N LYS A 215 -14.32 -39.21 24.63
CA LYS A 215 -14.01 -40.64 24.84
C LYS A 215 -14.79 -41.52 23.86
N TYR A 216 -16.08 -41.27 23.69
CA TYR A 216 -16.91 -42.01 22.75
C TYR A 216 -16.56 -41.72 21.28
N ALA A 217 -16.16 -40.48 20.94
CA ALA A 217 -15.67 -40.11 19.61
C ALA A 217 -14.29 -40.72 19.30
N ALA A 218 -13.41 -40.85 20.29
CA ALA A 218 -12.13 -41.54 20.11
C ALA A 218 -12.32 -43.06 19.94
N ALA A 219 -13.31 -43.65 20.62
CA ALA A 219 -13.63 -45.06 20.53
C ALA A 219 -14.33 -45.41 19.20
N SER A 220 -15.23 -44.55 18.73
CA SER A 220 -15.93 -44.71 17.46
C SER A 220 -15.27 -43.81 16.42
N LYS A 221 -14.41 -44.38 15.57
CA LYS A 221 -13.72 -43.72 14.44
C LYS A 221 -14.66 -43.01 13.41
N SER A 222 -15.94 -42.86 13.72
CA SER A 222 -17.02 -42.38 12.85
C SER A 222 -17.23 -40.85 12.90
N ILE A 223 -16.78 -40.15 13.93
CA ILE A 223 -16.94 -38.68 14.06
C ILE A 223 -15.58 -37.99 14.20
N ASP A 224 -15.39 -36.94 13.41
CA ASP A 224 -14.21 -36.09 13.48
C ASP A 224 -14.21 -35.31 14.80
N VAL A 225 -13.25 -35.64 15.68
CA VAL A 225 -13.02 -34.98 16.97
C VAL A 225 -12.91 -33.45 16.81
N LYS A 226 -12.47 -32.97 15.64
CA LYS A 226 -12.37 -31.53 15.34
C LYS A 226 -13.72 -30.81 15.39
N GLN A 227 -14.79 -31.43 14.89
CA GLN A 227 -16.13 -30.81 14.91
C GLN A 227 -16.64 -30.67 16.34
N LEU A 228 -16.41 -31.70 17.17
CA LEU A 228 -16.78 -31.67 18.58
C LEU A 228 -16.01 -30.58 19.35
N VAL A 229 -14.72 -30.42 19.08
CA VAL A 229 -13.90 -29.34 19.68
C VAL A 229 -14.37 -27.96 19.19
N GLN A 230 -14.83 -27.85 17.94
CA GLN A 230 -15.39 -26.60 17.42
C GLN A 230 -16.72 -26.23 18.10
N ASP A 231 -17.61 -27.20 18.34
CA ASP A 231 -18.85 -26.95 19.07
C ASP A 231 -18.60 -26.66 20.55
N GLN A 232 -17.58 -27.28 21.15
CA GLN A 232 -17.07 -26.93 22.46
C GLN A 232 -16.56 -25.48 22.50
N ALA A 233 -15.84 -25.04 21.45
CA ALA A 233 -15.33 -23.68 21.33
C ALA A 233 -16.45 -22.64 21.21
N LYS A 234 -17.50 -22.91 20.43
CA LYS A 234 -18.70 -22.05 20.33
C LYS A 234 -19.40 -21.91 21.68
N TRP A 235 -19.50 -23.00 22.43
CA TRP A 235 -20.08 -22.94 23.77
C TRP A 235 -19.22 -22.11 24.73
N ALA A 236 -17.89 -22.26 24.69
CA ALA A 236 -17.00 -21.41 25.48
C ALA A 236 -17.13 -19.91 25.12
N GLU A 237 -17.45 -19.61 23.86
CA GLU A 237 -17.81 -18.27 23.37
C GLU A 237 -19.09 -17.74 24.04
N ASP A 238 -20.15 -18.56 24.08
CA ASP A 238 -21.44 -18.24 24.70
C ASP A 238 -21.32 -18.03 26.22
N VAL A 239 -20.43 -18.79 26.88
CA VAL A 239 -20.12 -18.67 28.31
C VAL A 239 -19.19 -17.49 28.60
N HIS A 240 -18.65 -16.85 27.55
CA HIS A 240 -17.67 -15.77 27.62
C HIS A 240 -16.32 -16.17 28.24
N ASP A 241 -15.97 -17.45 28.18
CA ASP A 241 -14.60 -17.92 28.45
C ASP A 241 -13.77 -17.87 27.17
N TRP A 242 -13.31 -16.66 26.86
CA TRP A 242 -12.60 -16.37 25.62
C TRP A 242 -11.25 -17.09 25.52
N ARG A 243 -10.59 -17.37 26.64
CA ARG A 243 -9.24 -17.97 26.63
C ARG A 243 -9.34 -19.45 26.32
N ALA A 244 -10.27 -20.15 26.97
CA ALA A 244 -10.60 -21.52 26.62
C ALA A 244 -11.15 -21.62 25.18
N ALA A 245 -12.04 -20.72 24.76
CA ALA A 245 -12.58 -20.70 23.40
C ALA A 245 -11.47 -20.56 22.35
N THR A 246 -10.51 -19.67 22.58
CA THR A 246 -9.38 -19.43 21.67
C THR A 246 -8.47 -20.66 21.57
N GLU A 247 -8.13 -21.27 22.69
CA GLU A 247 -7.33 -22.51 22.71
C GLU A 247 -8.04 -23.65 21.97
N MET A 248 -9.36 -23.79 22.16
CA MET A 248 -10.18 -24.78 21.46
C MET A 248 -10.30 -24.48 19.96
N TYR A 249 -10.43 -23.22 19.56
CA TYR A 249 -10.42 -22.83 18.14
C TYR A 249 -9.06 -23.11 17.47
N LEU A 250 -7.95 -22.90 18.18
CA LEU A 250 -6.63 -23.31 17.71
C LEU A 250 -6.51 -24.84 17.60
N ALA A 251 -7.02 -25.59 18.59
CA ALA A 251 -6.98 -27.06 18.60
C ALA A 251 -7.85 -27.70 17.50
N SER A 252 -8.97 -27.07 17.16
CA SER A 252 -9.85 -27.50 16.05
C SER A 252 -9.31 -27.12 14.66
N GLY A 253 -8.26 -26.31 14.57
CA GLY A 253 -7.67 -25.83 13.31
C GLY A 253 -8.35 -24.59 12.72
N ASN A 254 -9.34 -24.00 13.40
CA ASN A 254 -9.97 -22.75 12.97
C ASN A 254 -9.21 -21.53 13.51
N VAL A 255 -8.01 -21.31 12.97
CA VAL A 255 -7.08 -20.26 13.41
C VAL A 255 -7.66 -18.86 13.15
N LEU A 256 -8.45 -18.68 12.09
CA LEU A 256 -9.01 -17.38 11.71
C LEU A 256 -9.97 -16.82 12.76
N LYS A 257 -10.89 -17.65 13.29
CA LYS A 257 -11.75 -17.24 14.41
C LYS A 257 -10.96 -16.97 15.69
N ALA A 258 -9.95 -17.80 15.97
CA ALA A 258 -9.10 -17.59 17.14
C ALA A 258 -8.39 -16.21 17.07
N VAL A 259 -7.83 -15.85 15.92
CA VAL A 259 -7.18 -14.55 15.69
C VAL A 259 -8.15 -13.38 15.81
N GLN A 260 -9.38 -13.51 15.29
CA GLN A 260 -10.40 -12.48 15.46
C GLN A 260 -10.76 -12.25 16.94
N LEU A 261 -10.89 -13.32 17.72
CA LEU A 261 -11.15 -13.23 19.16
C LEU A 261 -9.97 -12.60 19.92
N MET A 262 -8.75 -13.04 19.63
CA MET A 262 -7.54 -12.47 20.22
C MET A 262 -7.37 -10.98 19.87
N GLY A 263 -7.60 -10.62 18.61
CA GLY A 263 -7.50 -9.24 18.11
C GLY A 263 -8.52 -8.31 18.76
N ALA A 264 -9.79 -8.72 18.85
CA ALA A 264 -10.85 -7.94 19.48
C ALA A 264 -10.60 -7.68 20.99
N ARG A 265 -9.88 -8.58 21.67
CA ARG A 265 -9.55 -8.48 23.10
C ARG A 265 -8.19 -7.82 23.38
N GLY A 266 -7.36 -7.64 22.35
CA GLY A 266 -6.03 -7.05 22.48
C GLY A 266 -4.95 -8.01 23.02
N TRP A 267 -5.10 -9.32 22.81
CA TRP A 267 -4.10 -10.31 23.21
C TRP A 267 -2.96 -10.42 22.19
N PHE A 268 -2.19 -9.34 22.05
CA PHE A 268 -1.17 -9.20 20.99
C PHE A 268 0.03 -10.16 21.12
N ASN A 269 0.38 -10.56 22.35
CA ASN A 269 1.45 -11.55 22.55
C ASN A 269 1.03 -12.93 22.03
N ASP A 270 -0.19 -13.36 22.37
CA ASP A 270 -0.76 -14.63 21.90
C ASP A 270 -0.94 -14.61 20.36
N LEU A 271 -1.25 -13.44 19.77
CA LEU A 271 -1.25 -13.25 18.30
C LEU A 271 0.14 -13.43 17.68
N MET A 272 1.19 -12.89 18.31
CA MET A 272 2.56 -13.05 17.82
C MET A 272 3.02 -14.51 17.87
N ASP A 273 2.59 -15.27 18.89
CA ASP A 273 2.85 -16.72 18.97
C ASP A 273 2.18 -17.48 17.82
N VAL A 274 0.97 -17.05 17.40
CA VAL A 274 0.32 -17.59 16.19
C VAL A 274 1.13 -17.23 14.93
N VAL A 275 1.58 -15.98 14.79
CA VAL A 275 2.38 -15.48 13.64
C VAL A 275 3.77 -16.13 13.53
N GLN A 276 4.30 -16.70 14.62
CA GLN A 276 5.58 -17.42 14.60
C GLN A 276 5.46 -18.86 14.06
N LYS A 277 4.26 -19.44 13.98
CA LYS A 277 4.07 -20.79 13.42
C LYS A 277 4.27 -20.81 11.91
N GLN A 278 4.98 -21.82 11.39
CA GLN A 278 5.39 -21.91 9.97
C GLN A 278 4.23 -22.13 8.99
N ASP A 279 3.11 -22.73 9.41
CA ASP A 279 1.97 -23.11 8.55
C ASP A 279 0.80 -22.09 8.57
N CYS A 280 1.06 -20.80 8.78
CA CYS A 280 -0.01 -19.81 8.83
C CYS A 280 -0.40 -19.30 7.43
N ASP A 281 -1.68 -19.42 7.11
CA ASP A 281 -2.26 -18.84 5.90
C ASP A 281 -2.05 -17.32 5.82
N ALA A 282 -1.75 -16.81 4.63
CA ALA A 282 -1.55 -15.38 4.38
C ALA A 282 -2.74 -14.51 4.82
N LYS A 283 -3.97 -15.05 4.74
CA LYS A 283 -5.19 -14.36 5.19
C LYS A 283 -5.24 -14.14 6.70
N VAL A 284 -4.74 -15.10 7.47
CA VAL A 284 -4.67 -15.02 8.93
C VAL A 284 -3.62 -14.00 9.35
N LEU A 285 -2.46 -14.00 8.67
CA LEU A 285 -1.40 -13.02 8.91
C LEU A 285 -1.86 -11.59 8.57
N ALA A 286 -2.61 -11.40 7.48
CA ALA A 286 -3.17 -10.09 7.12
C ALA A 286 -4.14 -9.57 8.18
N THR A 287 -5.04 -10.41 8.69
CA THR A 287 -5.96 -10.02 9.78
C THR A 287 -5.21 -9.72 11.08
N CYS A 288 -4.18 -10.49 11.43
CA CYS A 288 -3.29 -10.15 12.55
C CYS A 288 -2.65 -8.76 12.37
N ALA A 289 -2.15 -8.46 11.18
CA ALA A 289 -1.50 -7.18 10.88
C ALA A 289 -2.47 -6.00 10.99
N GLU A 290 -3.71 -6.15 10.51
CA GLU A 290 -4.77 -5.13 10.65
C GLU A 290 -5.10 -4.83 12.12
N PHE A 291 -5.25 -5.86 12.97
CA PHE A 291 -5.50 -5.66 14.39
C PHE A 291 -4.30 -5.01 15.10
N LEU A 292 -3.06 -5.40 14.73
CA LEU A 292 -1.85 -4.78 15.27
C LEU A 292 -1.72 -3.31 14.85
N LEU A 293 -2.16 -2.98 13.63
CA LEU A 293 -2.18 -1.61 13.11
C LEU A 293 -3.18 -0.75 13.89
N GLN A 294 -4.41 -1.25 14.10
CA GLN A 294 -5.42 -0.56 14.92
C GLN A 294 -4.97 -0.34 16.37
N ALA A 295 -4.15 -1.24 16.90
CA ALA A 295 -3.59 -1.15 18.24
C ALA A 295 -2.34 -0.25 18.36
N GLY A 296 -1.81 0.27 17.24
CA GLY A 296 -0.60 1.10 17.21
C GLY A 296 0.70 0.34 17.52
N LYS A 297 0.72 -0.99 17.36
CA LYS A 297 1.92 -1.82 17.60
C LYS A 297 2.76 -1.97 16.33
N PHE A 298 3.30 -0.85 15.84
CA PHE A 298 3.95 -0.76 14.52
C PHE A 298 5.16 -1.68 14.33
N LYS A 299 6.00 -1.89 15.35
CA LYS A 299 7.16 -2.79 15.27
C LYS A 299 6.77 -4.23 14.97
N GLN A 300 5.75 -4.73 15.68
CA GLN A 300 5.23 -6.09 15.50
C GLN A 300 4.53 -6.22 14.15
N CYS A 301 3.74 -5.21 13.78
CA CYS A 301 3.06 -5.13 12.49
C CYS A 301 4.05 -5.20 11.31
N ARG A 302 5.18 -4.47 11.40
CA ARG A 302 6.27 -4.52 10.40
C ARG A 302 6.81 -5.94 10.22
N ASP A 303 7.10 -6.64 11.31
CA ASP A 303 7.65 -7.99 11.24
C ASP A 303 6.64 -8.96 10.60
N VAL A 304 5.33 -8.76 10.82
CA VAL A 304 4.26 -9.52 10.16
C VAL A 304 4.22 -9.23 8.65
N TYR A 305 4.22 -7.96 8.24
CA TYR A 305 4.18 -7.60 6.82
C TYR A 305 5.44 -8.05 6.05
N LEU A 306 6.61 -8.00 6.68
CA LEU A 306 7.84 -8.54 6.10
C LEU A 306 7.76 -10.06 5.89
N LYS A 307 7.11 -10.79 6.80
CA LYS A 307 6.85 -12.24 6.64
C LYS A 307 5.85 -12.54 5.52
N ILE A 308 4.80 -11.72 5.37
CA ILE A 308 3.82 -11.87 4.29
C ILE A 308 4.45 -11.54 2.93
N GLY A 309 5.41 -10.61 2.91
CA GLY A 309 5.97 -10.04 1.68
C GLY A 309 5.07 -8.99 1.03
N ASP A 310 4.07 -8.48 1.76
CA ASP A 310 3.20 -7.39 1.31
C ASP A 310 3.84 -6.04 1.65
N PHE A 311 4.65 -5.53 0.73
CA PHE A 311 5.32 -4.24 0.87
C PHE A 311 4.36 -3.06 0.69
N ASP A 312 3.28 -3.19 -0.08
CA ASP A 312 2.35 -2.09 -0.32
C ASP A 312 1.61 -1.71 0.98
N SER A 313 1.13 -2.71 1.73
CA SER A 313 0.52 -2.48 3.05
C SER A 313 1.53 -2.01 4.09
N LEU A 314 2.77 -2.50 4.03
CA LEU A 314 3.86 -2.04 4.89
C LEU A 314 4.17 -0.55 4.67
N MET A 315 4.21 -0.10 3.42
CA MET A 315 4.46 1.31 3.10
C MET A 315 3.32 2.20 3.58
N LYS A 316 2.06 1.80 3.38
CA LYS A 316 0.90 2.52 3.93
C LYS A 316 0.97 2.67 5.46
N MET A 317 1.44 1.63 6.15
CA MET A 317 1.68 1.69 7.60
C MET A 317 2.75 2.72 7.95
N HIS A 318 3.90 2.71 7.27
CA HIS A 318 4.96 3.70 7.52
C HIS A 318 4.52 5.14 7.20
N ILE A 319 3.73 5.34 6.15
CA ILE A 319 3.12 6.63 5.81
C ILE A 319 2.19 7.09 6.95
N ALA A 320 1.36 6.20 7.49
CA ALA A 320 0.49 6.52 8.62
C ALA A 320 1.27 6.84 9.92
N CYS A 321 2.44 6.23 10.10
CA CYS A 321 3.34 6.52 11.23
C CYS A 321 4.23 7.74 11.02
N GLN A 322 4.25 8.31 9.81
CA GLN A 322 5.21 9.35 9.39
C GLN A 322 6.69 8.93 9.53
N ASP A 323 6.96 7.62 9.50
CA ASP A 323 8.33 7.07 9.51
C ASP A 323 8.91 7.07 8.08
N TRP A 324 9.14 8.26 7.54
CA TRP A 324 9.49 8.46 6.13
C TRP A 324 10.88 7.91 5.75
N GLU A 325 11.87 8.03 6.64
CA GLU A 325 13.24 7.56 6.36
C GLU A 325 13.29 6.04 6.09
N GLU A 326 12.61 5.27 6.94
CA GLU A 326 12.50 3.82 6.78
C GLU A 326 11.65 3.45 5.56
N ALA A 327 10.59 4.23 5.27
CA ALA A 327 9.77 4.05 4.08
C ALA A 327 10.61 4.21 2.80
N VAL A 328 11.41 5.28 2.70
CA VAL A 328 12.27 5.54 1.54
C VAL A 328 13.36 4.47 1.43
N ARG A 329 14.00 4.08 2.53
CA ARG A 329 15.01 3.02 2.56
C ARG A 329 14.46 1.68 2.06
N LEU A 330 13.27 1.30 2.50
CA LEU A 330 12.60 0.07 2.07
C LEU A 330 12.15 0.18 0.61
N ALA A 331 11.64 1.33 0.19
CA ALA A 331 11.24 1.57 -1.19
C ALA A 331 12.42 1.51 -2.17
N GLN A 332 13.60 2.00 -1.77
CA GLN A 332 14.82 1.90 -2.57
C GLN A 332 15.36 0.47 -2.65
N LYS A 333 15.29 -0.32 -1.57
CA LYS A 333 15.76 -1.71 -1.54
C LYS A 333 14.84 -2.69 -2.28
N HIS A 334 13.55 -2.40 -2.34
CA HIS A 334 12.54 -3.30 -2.90
C HIS A 334 11.75 -2.65 -4.04
N LYS A 335 12.42 -1.87 -4.91
CA LYS A 335 11.82 -1.23 -6.08
C LYS A 335 11.04 -2.20 -6.98
N ASP A 336 11.50 -3.45 -7.10
CA ASP A 336 10.89 -4.46 -7.98
C ASP A 336 9.64 -5.13 -7.39
N LYS A 337 9.41 -5.01 -6.08
CA LYS A 337 8.30 -5.68 -5.37
C LYS A 337 7.13 -4.74 -5.06
N ILE A 338 7.35 -3.44 -5.18
CA ILE A 338 6.33 -2.41 -4.95
C ILE A 338 5.62 -2.14 -6.27
N LYS A 339 4.30 -2.30 -6.31
CA LYS A 339 3.53 -2.12 -7.55
C LYS A 339 3.56 -0.66 -8.00
N ASN A 340 3.43 0.27 -7.06
CA ASN A 340 3.39 1.70 -7.32
C ASN A 340 4.34 2.45 -6.37
N VAL A 341 5.55 2.71 -6.85
CA VAL A 341 6.53 3.55 -6.13
C VAL A 341 5.95 4.96 -5.88
N ALA A 342 5.11 5.46 -6.78
CA ALA A 342 4.47 6.76 -6.65
C ALA A 342 3.59 6.91 -5.40
N ASP A 343 2.96 5.83 -4.92
CA ASP A 343 2.04 5.89 -3.76
C ASP A 343 2.79 6.20 -2.45
N VAL A 344 4.11 6.03 -2.42
CA VAL A 344 4.98 6.33 -1.27
C VAL A 344 5.66 7.68 -1.43
N TYR A 345 6.26 7.93 -2.59
CA TYR A 345 7.06 9.13 -2.82
C TYR A 345 6.20 10.39 -2.95
N VAL A 346 4.94 10.30 -3.40
CA VAL A 346 4.05 11.48 -3.50
C VAL A 346 3.67 12.02 -2.12
N PRO A 347 3.13 11.21 -1.17
CA PRO A 347 2.88 11.70 0.19
C PRO A 347 4.15 12.16 0.91
N TYR A 348 5.28 11.51 0.63
CA TYR A 348 6.57 11.92 1.17
C TYR A 348 7.01 13.30 0.65
N ALA A 349 6.85 13.56 -0.65
CA ALA A 349 7.16 14.84 -1.26
C ALA A 349 6.21 15.96 -0.78
N GLU A 350 4.93 15.65 -0.58
CA GLU A 350 3.96 16.58 0.02
C GLU A 350 4.38 16.93 1.46
N TRP A 351 4.77 15.94 2.26
CA TRP A 351 5.31 16.18 3.60
C TRP A 351 6.59 17.03 3.56
N LEU A 352 7.55 16.73 2.68
CA LEU A 352 8.77 17.53 2.52
C LEU A 352 8.47 18.99 2.12
N THR A 353 7.46 19.20 1.28
CA THR A 353 6.98 20.54 0.91
C THR A 353 6.46 21.30 2.12
N THR A 354 5.76 20.63 3.05
CA THR A 354 5.33 21.28 4.32
C THR A 354 6.48 21.61 5.26
N GLN A 355 7.66 21.01 5.07
CA GLN A 355 8.86 21.27 5.85
C GLN A 355 9.83 22.25 5.16
N ASP A 356 9.40 22.93 4.10
CA ASP A 356 10.22 23.85 3.27
C ASP A 356 11.44 23.19 2.60
N ARG A 357 11.48 21.85 2.55
CA ARG A 357 12.56 21.10 1.88
C ARG A 357 12.22 20.83 0.42
N TYR A 358 12.19 21.90 -0.36
CA TYR A 358 11.73 21.86 -1.76
C TYR A 358 12.63 21.02 -2.68
N GLU A 359 13.96 21.07 -2.52
CA GLU A 359 14.89 20.30 -3.35
C GLU A 359 14.70 18.78 -3.18
N ASP A 360 14.56 18.34 -1.92
CA ASP A 360 14.27 16.95 -1.62
C ASP A 360 12.87 16.53 -2.12
N ALA A 361 11.89 17.43 -2.04
CA ALA A 361 10.54 17.19 -2.56
C ALA A 361 10.55 17.00 -4.08
N LEU A 362 11.32 17.82 -4.81
CA LEU A 362 11.52 17.68 -6.26
C LEU A 362 12.19 16.34 -6.59
N ALA A 363 13.26 15.97 -5.88
CA ALA A 363 13.94 14.69 -6.06
C ALA A 363 13.00 13.49 -5.79
N ALA A 364 12.11 13.61 -4.79
CA ALA A 364 11.09 12.62 -4.49
C ALA A 364 10.03 12.51 -5.61
N TYR A 365 9.58 13.63 -6.20
CA TYR A 365 8.66 13.60 -7.34
C TYR A 365 9.28 13.02 -8.62
N THR A 366 10.56 13.33 -8.88
CA THR A 366 11.32 12.71 -9.98
C THR A 366 11.45 11.21 -9.75
N SER A 367 11.74 10.78 -8.51
CA SER A 367 11.79 9.36 -8.12
C SER A 367 10.44 8.65 -8.26
N ALA A 368 9.34 9.38 -8.06
CA ALA A 368 7.97 8.89 -8.24
C ALA A 368 7.54 8.77 -9.72
N LYS A 369 8.35 9.27 -10.67
CA LYS A 369 7.99 9.39 -12.10
C LYS A 369 6.68 10.16 -12.34
N ARG A 370 6.43 11.22 -11.55
CA ARG A 370 5.24 12.08 -11.67
C ARG A 370 5.66 13.51 -12.06
N PRO A 371 6.00 13.77 -13.33
CA PRO A 371 6.44 15.09 -13.79
C PRO A 371 5.34 16.16 -13.62
N ASP A 372 4.07 15.79 -13.71
CA ASP A 372 2.95 16.74 -13.56
C ASP A 372 2.96 17.47 -12.19
N GLN A 373 3.30 16.76 -11.11
CA GLN A 373 3.35 17.37 -9.77
C GLN A 373 4.64 18.16 -9.57
N CYS A 374 5.75 17.68 -10.14
CA CYS A 374 7.03 18.41 -10.16
C CYS A 374 6.88 19.76 -10.87
N ILE A 375 6.29 19.78 -12.07
CA ILE A 375 6.02 20.99 -12.86
C ILE A 375 5.17 21.98 -12.06
N LYS A 376 4.06 21.53 -11.45
CA LYS A 376 3.19 22.40 -10.64
C LYS A 376 3.93 23.01 -9.44
N LEU A 377 4.74 22.22 -8.74
CA LEU A 377 5.53 22.72 -7.62
C LEU A 377 6.56 23.74 -8.11
N LEU A 378 7.25 23.48 -9.22
CA LEU A 378 8.21 24.41 -9.81
C LEU A 378 7.55 25.73 -10.24
N GLU A 379 6.38 25.70 -10.87
CA GLU A 379 5.61 26.90 -11.23
C GLU A 379 5.25 27.75 -9.99
N GLN A 380 4.84 27.10 -8.89
CA GLN A 380 4.56 27.78 -7.62
C GLN A 380 5.83 28.38 -7.02
N LEU A 381 6.94 27.64 -7.02
CA LEU A 381 8.23 28.11 -6.51
C LEU A 381 8.76 29.30 -7.33
N ILE A 382 8.58 29.29 -8.64
CA ILE A 382 8.92 30.41 -9.53
C ILE A 382 8.12 31.65 -9.15
N ALA A 383 6.80 31.53 -9.01
CA ALA A 383 5.94 32.66 -8.66
C ALA A 383 6.31 33.26 -7.29
N SER A 384 6.57 32.40 -6.30
CA SER A 384 7.02 32.81 -4.96
C SER A 384 8.40 33.46 -4.99
N ALA A 385 9.38 32.86 -5.70
CA ALA A 385 10.73 33.40 -5.80
C ALA A 385 10.75 34.78 -6.47
N VAL A 386 9.92 34.98 -7.51
CA VAL A 386 9.77 36.30 -8.15
C VAL A 386 9.13 37.32 -7.22
N PHE A 387 8.10 36.93 -6.45
CA PHE A 387 7.46 37.81 -5.47
C PHE A 387 8.42 38.23 -4.34
N GLU A 388 9.24 37.30 -3.86
CA GLU A 388 10.26 37.53 -2.84
C GLU A 388 11.54 38.19 -3.38
N THR A 389 11.59 38.50 -4.68
CA THR A 389 12.77 39.08 -5.36
C THR A 389 14.03 38.20 -5.34
N ARG A 390 13.88 36.89 -5.14
CA ARG A 390 14.96 35.88 -5.21
C ARG A 390 15.19 35.42 -6.65
N PHE A 391 15.76 36.30 -7.48
CA PHE A 391 15.93 36.04 -8.91
C PHE A 391 16.91 34.91 -9.25
N LYS A 392 17.93 34.68 -8.41
CA LYS A 392 18.86 33.54 -8.59
C LYS A 392 18.14 32.19 -8.40
N ASP A 393 17.16 32.11 -7.50
CA ASP A 393 16.32 30.92 -7.30
C ASP A 393 15.30 30.75 -8.42
N ALA A 394 14.67 31.86 -8.85
CA ALA A 394 13.75 31.85 -9.98
C ALA A 394 14.42 31.33 -11.27
N SER A 395 15.66 31.73 -11.52
CA SER A 395 16.47 31.20 -12.62
C SER A 395 16.65 29.68 -12.52
N TYR A 396 17.08 29.21 -11.35
CA TYR A 396 17.32 27.79 -11.10
C TYR A 396 16.03 26.96 -11.31
N TYR A 397 14.90 27.41 -10.78
CA TYR A 397 13.62 26.72 -10.95
C TYR A 397 13.13 26.73 -12.41
N HIS A 398 13.34 27.82 -13.16
CA HIS A 398 13.01 27.86 -14.59
C HIS A 398 13.88 26.90 -15.41
N TRP A 399 15.18 26.81 -15.11
CA TRP A 399 16.07 25.82 -15.73
C TRP A 399 15.61 24.39 -15.40
N ARG A 400 15.30 24.10 -14.13
CA ARG A 400 14.84 22.78 -13.70
C ARG A 400 13.50 22.42 -14.35
N LEU A 401 12.60 23.39 -14.48
CA LEU A 401 11.32 23.21 -15.17
C LEU A 401 11.51 22.89 -16.65
N CYS A 402 12.42 23.58 -17.33
CA CYS A 402 12.81 23.26 -18.71
C CYS A 402 13.29 21.81 -18.82
N ASP A 403 14.18 21.38 -17.93
CA ASP A 403 14.74 20.03 -17.90
C ASP A 403 13.66 18.94 -17.72
N GLU A 404 12.74 19.12 -16.76
CA GLU A 404 11.62 18.19 -16.50
C GLU A 404 10.58 18.19 -17.64
N MET A 405 10.32 19.33 -18.28
CA MET A 405 9.43 19.40 -19.44
C MET A 405 10.03 18.66 -20.64
N LEU A 406 11.35 18.77 -20.85
CA LEU A 406 12.06 18.06 -21.92
C LEU A 406 12.16 16.55 -21.63
N SER A 407 12.39 16.15 -20.37
CA SER A 407 12.47 14.73 -19.97
C SER A 407 11.15 13.98 -20.15
N THR A 408 10.02 14.70 -20.11
CA THR A 408 8.67 14.12 -20.33
C THR A 408 8.43 13.74 -21.80
N ILE A 409 9.22 14.26 -22.74
CA ILE A 409 9.04 14.03 -24.18
C ILE A 409 9.66 12.67 -24.55
N GLN A 410 8.86 11.77 -25.10
CA GLN A 410 9.27 10.40 -25.44
C GLN A 410 9.68 10.23 -26.91
N ALA A 411 9.69 11.31 -27.70
CA ALA A 411 9.98 11.24 -29.12
C ALA A 411 11.40 10.74 -29.43
N THR A 412 11.46 9.70 -30.29
CA THR A 412 12.69 8.97 -30.64
C THR A 412 13.50 9.66 -31.75
N SER A 413 12.90 10.55 -32.54
CA SER A 413 13.57 11.27 -33.64
C SER A 413 13.00 12.68 -33.87
N PRO A 414 13.78 13.61 -34.46
CA PRO A 414 13.32 14.98 -34.79
C PRO A 414 12.18 15.06 -35.80
N GLU A 415 11.97 14.02 -36.62
CA GLU A 415 10.91 13.95 -37.64
C GLU A 415 9.61 13.33 -37.12
N GLY A 416 9.64 12.65 -35.96
CA GLY A 416 8.49 12.00 -35.32
C GLY A 416 7.78 12.84 -34.27
N VAL A 417 8.13 14.12 -34.12
CA VAL A 417 7.59 15.00 -33.06
C VAL A 417 6.14 15.36 -33.36
N THR A 418 5.24 14.97 -32.46
CA THR A 418 3.82 15.35 -32.56
C THR A 418 3.64 16.85 -32.35
N GLU A 419 2.59 17.43 -32.92
CA GLU A 419 2.33 18.88 -32.79
C GLU A 419 2.18 19.32 -31.32
N ALA A 420 1.66 18.45 -30.45
CA ALA A 420 1.56 18.70 -29.02
C ALA A 420 2.93 18.70 -28.32
N GLU A 421 3.89 17.88 -28.77
CA GLU A 421 5.25 17.89 -28.26
C GLU A 421 6.03 19.11 -28.73
N LYS A 422 5.79 19.60 -29.95
CA LYS A 422 6.41 20.86 -30.42
C LYS A 422 6.02 22.05 -29.55
N VAL A 423 4.74 22.18 -29.20
CA VAL A 423 4.28 23.23 -28.28
C VAL A 423 4.96 23.12 -26.92
N LYS A 424 5.11 21.90 -26.38
CA LYS A 424 5.83 21.67 -25.11
C LYS A 424 7.32 22.04 -25.22
N ILE A 425 7.96 21.76 -26.36
CA ILE A 425 9.34 22.15 -26.63
C ILE A 425 9.47 23.67 -26.66
N GLU A 426 8.58 24.36 -27.39
CA GLU A 426 8.57 25.83 -27.44
C GLU A 426 8.39 26.45 -26.06
N GLN A 427 7.49 25.90 -25.25
CA GLN A 427 7.30 26.33 -23.85
C GLN A 427 8.54 26.07 -23.00
N ALA A 428 9.16 24.88 -23.12
CA ALA A 428 10.39 24.56 -22.40
C ALA A 428 11.55 25.50 -22.77
N LEU A 429 11.70 25.84 -24.05
CA LEU A 429 12.71 26.78 -24.54
C LEU A 429 12.41 28.22 -24.08
N ALA A 430 11.14 28.61 -23.97
CA ALA A 430 10.76 29.90 -23.40
C ALA A 430 11.12 29.99 -21.90
N HIS A 431 10.99 28.88 -21.16
CA HIS A 431 11.47 28.79 -19.77
C HIS A 431 12.99 28.82 -19.67
N GLU A 432 13.72 28.22 -20.61
CA GLU A 432 15.19 28.35 -20.68
C GLU A 432 15.61 29.81 -20.90
N ALA A 433 15.00 30.51 -21.85
CA ALA A 433 15.26 31.93 -22.09
C ALA A 433 14.90 32.80 -20.87
N SER A 434 13.83 32.46 -20.16
CA SER A 434 13.45 33.13 -18.92
C SER A 434 14.45 32.89 -17.79
N ALA A 435 15.01 31.68 -17.68
CA ALA A 435 16.07 31.36 -16.72
C ALA A 435 17.30 32.24 -16.97
N ASP A 436 17.76 32.32 -18.22
CA ASP A 436 18.91 33.16 -18.61
C ASP A 436 18.70 34.63 -18.23
N VAL A 437 17.49 35.15 -18.46
CA VAL A 437 17.11 36.53 -18.11
C VAL A 437 17.09 36.74 -16.58
N TYR A 438 16.52 35.82 -15.80
CA TYR A 438 16.49 35.95 -14.34
C TYR A 438 17.87 35.82 -13.72
N TYR A 439 18.72 34.93 -14.25
CA TYR A 439 20.11 34.80 -13.80
C TYR A 439 20.88 36.10 -14.03
N ALA A 440 20.85 36.61 -15.26
CA ALA A 440 21.47 37.88 -15.62
C ALA A 440 20.92 39.05 -14.78
N TYR A 441 19.60 39.09 -14.56
CA TYR A 441 18.97 40.14 -13.78
C TYR A 441 19.33 40.05 -12.29
N SER A 442 19.62 38.86 -11.76
CA SER A 442 20.07 38.71 -10.36
C SER A 442 21.37 39.47 -10.08
N LEU A 443 22.31 39.51 -11.04
CA LEU A 443 23.56 40.27 -10.93
C LEU A 443 23.31 41.79 -10.91
N ILE A 444 22.37 42.26 -11.73
CA ILE A 444 21.95 43.67 -11.76
C ILE A 444 21.22 44.05 -10.48
N PHE A 445 20.33 43.17 -10.01
CA PHE A 445 19.59 43.36 -8.79
C PHE A 445 20.53 43.51 -7.59
N ALA A 446 21.51 42.60 -7.47
CA ALA A 446 22.56 42.67 -6.46
C ALA A 446 23.29 44.02 -6.47
N TYR A 447 23.71 44.51 -7.65
CA TYR A 447 24.34 45.83 -7.75
C TYR A 447 23.45 47.01 -7.32
N THR A 448 22.16 46.97 -7.66
CA THR A 448 21.26 48.12 -7.42
C THR A 448 20.69 48.20 -6.00
N ASP A 449 20.52 47.07 -5.33
CA ASP A 449 19.85 46.99 -4.02
C ASP A 449 20.77 46.50 -2.89
N GLU A 450 21.88 45.78 -3.20
CA GLU A 450 22.83 45.35 -2.17
C GLU A 450 23.93 46.40 -1.96
N PRO A 451 24.32 46.69 -0.70
CA PRO A 451 25.23 47.78 -0.39
C PRO A 451 26.68 47.57 -0.87
N PHE A 452 27.06 46.32 -1.16
CA PHE A 452 28.41 45.96 -1.61
C PHE A 452 28.35 44.82 -2.60
N THR A 453 28.98 44.99 -3.77
CA THR A 453 29.13 43.92 -4.77
C THR A 453 30.60 43.70 -5.12
N THR A 454 31.00 42.44 -5.23
CA THR A 454 32.33 42.04 -5.74
C THR A 454 32.37 41.91 -7.26
N LEU A 455 31.27 42.26 -7.95
CA LEU A 455 31.14 42.12 -9.39
C LEU A 455 31.99 43.17 -10.13
N LEU A 456 32.65 42.72 -11.20
CA LEU A 456 33.44 43.60 -12.06
C LEU A 456 32.51 44.54 -12.85
N PRO A 457 32.87 45.82 -13.04
CA PRO A 457 32.10 46.76 -13.85
C PRO A 457 31.85 46.29 -15.30
N GLU A 458 32.81 45.56 -15.87
CA GLU A 458 32.71 44.96 -17.21
C GLU A 458 31.63 43.88 -17.27
N THR A 459 31.55 43.03 -16.25
CA THR A 459 30.50 42.01 -16.12
C THR A 459 29.12 42.66 -16.09
N LEU A 460 28.92 43.68 -15.24
CA LEU A 460 27.63 44.39 -15.15
C LEU A 460 27.26 45.10 -16.45
N PHE A 461 28.24 45.64 -17.17
CA PHE A 461 28.06 46.23 -18.49
C PHE A 461 27.61 45.17 -19.52
N HIS A 462 28.31 44.04 -19.61
CA HIS A 462 27.98 42.95 -20.52
C HIS A 462 26.64 42.28 -20.21
N THR A 463 26.33 42.07 -18.93
CA THR A 463 25.05 41.54 -18.46
C THR A 463 23.89 42.46 -18.81
N SER A 464 24.06 43.78 -18.59
CA SER A 464 23.02 44.77 -18.92
C SER A 464 22.79 44.86 -20.43
N ARG A 465 23.85 44.71 -21.25
CA ARG A 465 23.77 44.63 -22.72
C ARG A 465 22.99 43.39 -23.17
N PHE A 466 23.35 42.22 -22.64
CA PHE A 466 22.66 40.96 -22.93
C PHE A 466 21.16 41.09 -22.63
N LEU A 467 20.81 41.59 -21.45
CA LEU A 467 19.42 41.76 -21.06
C LEU A 467 18.65 42.73 -21.95
N LEU A 468 19.24 43.87 -22.35
CA LEU A 468 18.56 44.83 -23.22
C LEU A 468 18.41 44.34 -24.66
N ASN A 469 19.35 43.55 -25.16
CA ASN A 469 19.23 42.92 -26.47
C ASN A 469 18.16 41.81 -26.47
N THR A 470 18.08 41.03 -25.39
CA THR A 470 17.11 39.94 -25.22
C THR A 470 15.70 40.47 -24.93
N LEU A 471 15.56 41.49 -24.07
CA LEU A 471 14.32 42.18 -23.73
C LEU A 471 13.96 43.24 -24.80
N GLY A 472 13.86 42.78 -26.05
CA GLY A 472 13.54 43.59 -27.22
C GLY A 472 12.07 43.46 -27.64
N LYS A 473 11.82 43.45 -28.96
CA LYS A 473 10.45 43.32 -29.51
C LYS A 473 9.87 41.90 -29.38
N HIS A 474 10.72 40.88 -29.24
CA HIS A 474 10.33 39.47 -29.29
C HIS A 474 10.01 38.87 -27.92
N MET A 475 10.51 39.45 -26.84
CA MET A 475 10.31 38.96 -25.47
C MET A 475 9.96 40.12 -24.54
N ALA A 476 8.74 40.09 -23.99
CA ALA A 476 8.33 41.03 -22.96
C ALA A 476 9.12 40.76 -21.66
N PRO A 477 9.39 41.79 -20.83
CA PRO A 477 10.07 41.60 -19.55
C PRO A 477 9.30 40.60 -18.67
N PRO A 478 9.96 39.53 -18.19
CA PRO A 478 9.36 38.60 -17.24
C PRO A 478 8.91 39.32 -15.95
N PRO A 479 7.93 38.78 -15.22
CA PRO A 479 7.46 39.35 -13.96
C PRO A 479 8.61 39.66 -12.99
N GLY A 480 8.58 40.83 -12.34
CA GLY A 480 9.63 41.26 -11.39
C GLY A 480 10.90 41.85 -12.03
N VAL A 481 11.10 41.73 -13.35
CA VAL A 481 12.25 42.33 -14.05
C VAL A 481 11.97 43.80 -14.38
N SER A 482 12.76 44.71 -13.80
CA SER A 482 12.61 46.15 -14.01
C SER A 482 13.58 46.69 -15.05
N LEU A 483 13.06 47.07 -16.21
CA LEU A 483 13.84 47.68 -17.29
C LEU A 483 14.60 48.94 -16.83
N ALA A 484 14.00 49.76 -15.96
CA ALA A 484 14.65 50.97 -15.44
C ALA A 484 15.96 50.68 -14.71
N ARG A 485 16.07 49.53 -14.03
CA ARG A 485 17.29 49.14 -13.31
C ARG A 485 18.38 48.73 -14.28
N ILE A 486 18.02 47.92 -15.28
CA ILE A 486 18.93 47.44 -16.31
C ILE A 486 19.51 48.61 -17.12
N VAL A 487 18.68 49.57 -17.49
CA VAL A 487 19.14 50.76 -18.23
C VAL A 487 20.00 51.67 -17.33
N PHE A 488 19.67 51.78 -16.05
CA PHE A 488 20.46 52.56 -15.09
C PHE A 488 21.86 51.98 -14.88
N THR A 489 21.97 50.67 -14.66
CA THR A 489 23.28 49.99 -14.53
C THR A 489 24.08 50.10 -15.82
N LEU A 490 23.44 49.92 -16.98
CA LEU A 490 24.12 50.10 -18.25
C LEU A 490 24.63 51.53 -18.42
N ALA A 491 23.83 52.55 -18.09
CA ALA A 491 24.21 53.95 -18.24
C ALA A 491 25.41 54.33 -17.35
N GLN A 492 25.42 53.87 -16.11
CA GLN A 492 26.53 54.14 -15.17
C GLN A 492 27.83 53.45 -15.61
N HIS A 493 27.78 52.16 -15.98
CA HIS A 493 28.97 51.44 -16.39
C HIS A 493 29.44 51.82 -17.80
N ALA A 494 28.54 52.16 -18.72
CA ALA A 494 28.91 52.72 -20.02
C ALA A 494 29.69 54.04 -19.86
N GLN A 495 29.31 54.88 -18.88
CA GLN A 495 30.07 56.08 -18.55
C GLN A 495 31.45 55.76 -17.97
N GLN A 496 31.56 54.78 -17.06
CA GLN A 496 32.83 54.36 -16.46
C GLN A 496 33.80 53.76 -17.48
N LEU A 497 33.29 52.99 -18.44
CA LEU A 497 34.05 52.34 -19.51
C LEU A 497 34.25 53.24 -20.75
N GLU A 498 33.87 54.53 -20.66
CA GLU A 498 34.02 55.52 -21.72
C GLU A 498 33.23 55.27 -23.02
N ALA A 499 32.15 54.47 -22.95
CA ALA A 499 31.15 54.31 -24.01
C ALA A 499 30.11 55.45 -23.96
N TYR A 500 30.56 56.67 -24.28
CA TYR A 500 29.78 57.90 -24.06
C TYR A 500 28.55 58.04 -24.97
N LYS A 501 28.57 57.48 -26.18
CA LYS A 501 27.42 57.53 -27.09
C LYS A 501 26.31 56.61 -26.58
N LEU A 502 26.65 55.40 -26.15
CA LEU A 502 25.69 54.50 -25.50
C LEU A 502 25.15 55.11 -24.20
N ALA A 503 26.01 55.66 -23.35
CA ALA A 503 25.60 56.27 -22.08
C ALA A 503 24.54 57.36 -22.30
N ARG A 504 24.74 58.27 -23.27
CA ARG A 504 23.75 59.32 -23.60
C ARG A 504 22.39 58.74 -24.01
N GLN A 505 22.40 57.74 -24.89
CA GLN A 505 21.16 57.08 -25.33
C GLN A 505 20.42 56.44 -24.15
N MET A 506 21.15 55.83 -23.21
CA MET A 506 20.55 55.21 -22.04
C MET A 506 20.03 56.22 -21.04
N TYR A 507 20.73 57.32 -20.78
CA TYR A 507 20.21 58.40 -19.93
C TYR A 507 18.99 59.08 -20.52
N GLU A 508 18.96 59.35 -21.83
CA GLU A 508 17.76 59.86 -22.52
C GLU A 508 16.58 58.89 -22.39
N ARG A 509 16.85 57.58 -22.47
CA ARG A 509 15.83 56.54 -22.24
C ARG A 509 15.38 56.49 -20.77
N LEU A 510 16.26 56.78 -19.80
CA LEU A 510 15.90 56.88 -18.37
C LEU A 510 14.97 58.05 -18.09
N HIS A 511 15.16 59.21 -18.76
CA HIS A 511 14.24 60.34 -18.65
C HIS A 511 12.82 60.01 -19.15
N GLN A 512 12.67 59.04 -20.06
CA GLN A 512 11.38 58.56 -20.54
C GLN A 512 10.74 57.52 -19.61
N MET A 513 11.47 57.02 -18.61
CA MET A 513 11.02 55.97 -17.69
C MET A 513 10.79 56.51 -16.27
N ARG A 514 10.03 55.76 -15.46
CA ARG A 514 9.86 56.08 -14.04
C ARG A 514 11.05 55.55 -13.24
N VAL A 515 11.92 56.45 -12.82
CA VAL A 515 13.13 56.16 -12.04
C VAL A 515 12.91 56.48 -10.56
N ARG A 516 13.58 55.74 -9.65
CA ARG A 516 13.58 56.01 -8.20
C ARG A 516 14.04 57.44 -7.91
N THR A 517 13.44 58.09 -6.90
CA THR A 517 13.72 59.50 -6.56
C THR A 517 15.20 59.76 -6.26
N GLU A 518 15.89 58.81 -5.63
CA GLU A 518 17.33 58.91 -5.30
C GLU A 518 18.22 58.94 -6.54
N TRP A 519 17.82 58.24 -7.60
CA TRP A 519 18.60 58.16 -8.84
C TRP A 519 18.33 59.34 -9.77
N GLN A 520 17.24 60.08 -9.60
CA GLN A 520 16.89 61.22 -10.46
C GLN A 520 17.99 62.29 -10.43
N THR A 521 18.47 62.68 -9.25
CA THR A 521 19.55 63.67 -9.13
C THR A 521 20.82 63.19 -9.82
N THR A 522 21.18 61.92 -9.64
CA THR A 522 22.35 61.33 -10.31
C THR A 522 22.19 61.35 -11.82
N VAL A 523 21.04 60.90 -12.34
CA VAL A 523 20.71 60.85 -13.77
C VAL A 523 20.74 62.23 -14.42
N ASP A 524 20.19 63.25 -13.77
CA ASP A 524 20.16 64.62 -14.29
C ASP A 524 21.57 65.23 -14.34
N VAL A 525 22.34 65.08 -13.27
CA VAL A 525 23.72 65.57 -13.20
C VAL A 525 24.60 64.86 -14.24
N THR A 526 24.55 63.52 -14.31
CA THR A 526 25.38 62.78 -15.28
C THR A 526 24.97 63.06 -16.71
N SER A 527 23.67 63.20 -17.02
CA SER A 527 23.20 63.59 -18.35
C SER A 527 23.77 64.94 -18.79
N MET A 528 23.81 65.94 -17.89
CA MET A 528 24.47 67.22 -18.17
C MET A 528 25.99 67.07 -18.38
N THR A 529 26.67 66.28 -17.54
CA THR A 529 28.11 66.06 -17.70
C THR A 529 28.46 65.31 -18.99
N LEU A 530 27.60 64.42 -19.45
CA LEU A 530 27.85 63.65 -20.68
C LEU A 530 27.84 64.53 -21.92
N GLN A 531 27.16 65.69 -21.91
CA GLN A 531 27.19 66.63 -23.03
C GLN A 531 28.60 67.18 -23.31
N THR A 532 29.47 67.23 -22.29
CA THR A 532 30.85 67.74 -22.45
C THR A 532 31.83 66.70 -23.00
N LYS A 533 31.40 65.45 -23.19
CA LYS A 533 32.23 64.32 -23.65
C LYS A 533 32.11 64.11 -25.18
N PRO A 534 33.01 63.35 -25.83
CA PRO A 534 32.86 63.03 -27.26
C PRO A 534 31.67 62.09 -27.51
N TYR A 535 31.05 62.18 -28.70
CA TYR A 535 29.96 61.28 -29.13
C TYR A 535 30.54 60.04 -29.84
N SER A 536 31.46 59.35 -29.18
CA SER A 536 32.10 58.14 -29.67
C SER A 536 32.14 57.11 -28.55
N ASP A 537 31.94 55.84 -28.91
CA ASP A 537 32.17 54.72 -28.00
C ASP A 537 33.59 54.20 -28.21
N ARG A 538 34.19 53.62 -27.17
CA ARG A 538 35.50 52.97 -27.26
C ARG A 538 35.40 51.71 -28.12
N GLU A 539 36.31 51.57 -29.08
CA GLU A 539 36.28 50.48 -30.08
C GLU A 539 36.49 49.10 -29.46
N ASP A 540 37.27 49.00 -28.37
CA ASP A 540 37.55 47.75 -27.65
C ASP A 540 36.30 47.06 -27.05
N LEU A 541 35.22 47.83 -26.79
CA LEU A 541 33.99 47.30 -26.17
C LEU A 541 33.00 46.71 -27.18
N LEU A 542 33.26 46.90 -28.48
CA LEU A 542 32.36 46.47 -29.54
C LEU A 542 32.41 44.95 -29.70
N PRO A 543 31.26 44.25 -29.61
CA PRO A 543 31.24 42.80 -29.76
C PRO A 543 31.64 42.39 -31.18
N ILE A 544 32.59 41.46 -31.27
CA ILE A 544 33.03 40.88 -32.53
C ILE A 544 32.22 39.61 -32.77
N ASP A 545 31.67 39.46 -33.97
CA ASP A 545 31.06 38.18 -34.37
C ASP A 545 32.14 37.27 -34.95
N TYR A 546 32.42 36.15 -34.29
CA TYR A 546 33.42 35.17 -34.71
C TYR A 546 33.03 34.38 -35.96
N ARG A 547 31.78 34.48 -36.43
CA ARG A 547 31.35 33.90 -37.71
C ARG A 547 31.64 34.82 -38.90
N SER A 548 31.47 36.13 -38.74
CA SER A 548 31.67 37.11 -39.83
C SER A 548 32.94 37.95 -39.69
N SER A 549 33.64 37.85 -38.55
CA SER A 549 34.76 38.69 -38.16
C SER A 549 34.44 40.19 -38.23
N THR A 550 33.15 40.56 -38.13
CA THR A 550 32.69 41.95 -38.17
C THR A 550 32.40 42.47 -36.77
N THR A 551 32.76 43.73 -36.51
CA THR A 551 32.40 44.44 -35.29
C THR A 551 30.93 44.84 -35.35
N ASN A 552 30.20 44.56 -34.26
CA ASN A 552 28.78 44.88 -34.16
C ASN A 552 28.55 46.09 -33.24
N PRO A 553 27.46 46.84 -33.44
CA PRO A 553 27.04 47.87 -32.50
C PRO A 553 26.75 47.28 -31.11
N LEU A 554 26.94 48.06 -30.04
CA LEU A 554 26.69 47.63 -28.65
C LEU A 554 25.24 47.23 -28.40
N LEU A 555 24.28 47.89 -29.05
CA LEU A 555 22.86 47.53 -29.00
C LEU A 555 22.37 47.17 -30.39
N HIS A 556 21.55 46.12 -30.49
CA HIS A 556 20.99 45.72 -31.77
C HIS A 556 20.01 46.80 -32.30
N PRO A 557 20.24 47.43 -33.48
CA PRO A 557 19.45 48.56 -33.96
C PRO A 557 17.94 48.28 -34.08
N ASN A 558 17.59 47.04 -34.40
CA ASN A 558 16.20 46.61 -34.63
C ASN A 558 15.61 45.77 -33.48
N GLY A 559 16.39 45.49 -32.42
CA GLY A 559 15.96 44.66 -31.29
C GLY A 559 15.56 43.21 -31.64
N HIS A 560 16.31 42.54 -32.52
CA HIS A 560 16.08 41.15 -32.94
C HIS A 560 16.77 40.10 -32.02
N GLY A 561 17.04 40.45 -30.77
CA GLY A 561 17.79 39.59 -29.84
C GLY A 561 19.29 39.89 -29.82
N ASP A 562 20.03 39.07 -29.08
CA ASP A 562 21.49 39.15 -28.96
C ASP A 562 22.16 38.39 -30.13
N VAL A 563 21.96 38.91 -31.34
CA VAL A 563 22.45 38.34 -32.59
C VAL A 563 23.31 39.35 -33.36
N CYS A 564 24.22 38.85 -34.18
CA CYS A 564 24.99 39.69 -35.10
C CYS A 564 24.09 40.34 -36.14
N VAL A 565 24.30 41.63 -36.42
CA VAL A 565 23.53 42.40 -37.41
C VAL A 565 23.79 41.92 -38.84
N HIS A 566 24.99 41.37 -39.09
CA HIS A 566 25.41 40.94 -40.42
C HIS A 566 25.05 39.48 -40.72
N SER A 567 25.40 38.56 -39.81
CA SER A 567 25.28 37.11 -40.01
C SER A 567 24.04 36.49 -39.34
N GLY A 568 23.37 37.21 -38.45
CA GLY A 568 22.30 36.66 -37.60
C GLY A 568 22.79 35.63 -36.57
N HIS A 569 24.10 35.46 -36.42
CA HIS A 569 24.69 34.52 -35.47
C HIS A 569 24.41 34.93 -34.02
N PRO A 570 23.87 34.03 -33.17
CA PRO A 570 23.67 34.33 -31.76
C PRO A 570 25.01 34.47 -31.02
N PHE A 571 25.14 35.52 -30.22
CA PHE A 571 26.33 35.68 -29.38
C PHE A 571 26.27 34.66 -28.22
N VAL A 572 27.19 33.69 -28.24
CA VAL A 572 27.38 32.79 -27.11
C VAL A 572 28.19 33.52 -26.05
N ARG A 573 27.64 33.66 -24.85
CA ARG A 573 28.28 34.39 -23.74
C ARG A 573 28.71 33.46 -22.63
N SER A 574 29.75 33.87 -21.90
CA SER A 574 30.12 33.27 -20.61
C SER A 574 29.07 33.65 -19.57
N PHE A 575 28.47 32.69 -18.85
CA PHE A 575 27.46 33.01 -17.83
C PHE A 575 28.05 33.51 -16.50
N ALA A 576 29.37 33.65 -16.37
CA ALA A 576 29.99 34.36 -15.24
C ALA A 576 30.23 35.84 -15.58
N SER A 577 30.96 36.10 -16.68
CA SER A 577 31.38 37.44 -17.09
C SER A 577 30.44 38.13 -18.11
N PHE A 578 29.52 37.39 -18.72
CA PHE A 578 28.66 37.80 -19.84
C PHE A 578 29.43 38.28 -21.09
N ASP A 579 30.73 38.05 -21.15
CA ASP A 579 31.54 38.37 -22.33
C ASP A 579 31.27 37.39 -23.48
N GLY A 580 31.49 37.85 -24.72
CA GLY A 580 31.28 37.07 -25.94
C GLY A 580 32.38 36.03 -26.12
N LEU A 581 32.01 34.76 -26.15
CA LEU A 581 32.95 33.66 -26.35
C LEU A 581 33.21 33.43 -27.85
N PRO A 582 34.42 33.00 -28.24
CA PRO A 582 34.81 32.66 -29.61
C PRO A 582 34.20 31.34 -30.10
N LEU A 583 32.90 31.12 -29.86
CA LEU A 583 32.18 29.91 -30.21
C LEU A 583 31.30 30.12 -31.43
N VAL A 584 31.42 29.23 -32.43
CA VAL A 584 30.58 29.23 -33.63
C VAL A 584 29.73 27.96 -33.66
N GLU A 585 28.41 28.14 -33.74
CA GLU A 585 27.45 27.04 -33.85
C GLU A 585 27.50 26.39 -35.24
N PHE A 586 27.57 25.05 -35.28
CA PHE A 586 27.47 24.25 -36.48
C PHE A 586 26.64 22.99 -36.26
N GLN A 587 26.19 22.38 -37.37
CA GLN A 587 25.42 21.16 -37.38
C GLN A 587 25.95 20.20 -38.47
N PRO A 588 26.06 18.89 -38.20
CA PRO A 588 26.35 17.90 -39.23
C PRO A 588 25.31 17.92 -40.36
N THR A 589 25.70 17.51 -41.57
CA THR A 589 24.77 17.32 -42.68
C THR A 589 23.67 16.31 -42.32
N SER A 590 22.50 16.43 -42.97
CA SER A 590 21.32 15.58 -42.71
C SER A 590 21.52 14.08 -42.94
N ASP A 591 22.66 13.70 -43.54
CA ASP A 591 22.99 12.32 -43.91
C ASP A 591 23.74 11.57 -42.79
N LEU A 592 24.20 12.28 -41.75
CA LEU A 592 24.84 11.70 -40.56
C LEU A 592 23.92 11.77 -39.34
N SER A 593 23.87 10.69 -38.56
CA SER A 593 23.23 10.73 -37.24
C SER A 593 24.11 11.47 -36.21
N ASP A 594 23.48 12.07 -35.20
CA ASP A 594 24.18 12.79 -34.13
C ASP A 594 25.17 11.87 -33.36
N GLU A 595 24.87 10.58 -33.27
CA GLU A 595 25.72 9.55 -32.64
C GLU A 595 26.93 9.18 -33.53
N GLU A 596 26.77 9.11 -34.86
CA GLU A 596 27.89 8.94 -35.80
C GLU A 596 28.77 10.18 -35.87
N ALA A 597 28.20 11.38 -35.74
CA ALA A 597 28.95 12.63 -35.67
C ALA A 597 29.82 12.71 -34.41
N LEU A 598 29.33 12.23 -33.26
CA LEU A 598 30.17 12.07 -32.06
C LEU A 598 31.29 11.04 -32.25
N ALA A 599 30.97 9.87 -32.83
CA ALA A 599 31.98 8.84 -33.07
C ALA A 599 33.09 9.33 -34.01
N LEU A 600 32.76 10.16 -35.00
CA LEU A 600 33.73 10.79 -35.90
C LEU A 600 34.56 11.90 -35.23
N LEU A 601 34.04 12.55 -34.19
CA LEU A 601 34.80 13.51 -33.37
C LEU A 601 35.72 12.80 -32.36
N GLU A 602 35.34 11.61 -31.87
CA GLU A 602 36.17 10.80 -30.98
C GLU A 602 37.30 10.06 -31.72
N MET A 603 37.16 9.84 -33.02
CA MET A 603 38.24 9.35 -33.88
C MET A 603 39.30 10.46 -34.05
N LEU A 604 40.45 10.29 -33.37
CA LEU A 604 41.60 11.19 -33.48
C LEU A 604 41.92 11.51 -34.96
N PRO A 605 42.18 12.78 -35.33
CA PRO A 605 42.58 13.11 -36.68
C PRO A 605 43.86 12.33 -37.02
N SER A 606 43.85 11.62 -38.16
CA SER A 606 45.01 10.85 -38.62
C SER A 606 46.21 11.78 -38.75
N ALA A 607 47.20 11.58 -37.89
CA ALA A 607 48.48 12.27 -37.95
C ALA A 607 49.19 11.91 -39.26
N THR A 608 49.04 12.74 -40.28
CA THR A 608 49.99 12.82 -41.39
C THR A 608 50.75 14.13 -41.30
N ASP A 609 52.01 13.97 -40.91
CA ASP A 609 53.17 14.82 -41.20
C ASP A 609 53.43 16.08 -40.35
N ASP A 610 54.01 15.86 -39.17
CA ASP A 610 54.91 16.82 -38.51
C ASP A 610 56.38 16.34 -38.48
N ASN A 611 56.75 15.35 -39.31
CA ASN A 611 58.11 14.77 -39.28
C ASN A 611 58.65 14.37 -40.67
N ASN A 612 58.60 15.29 -41.64
CA ASN A 612 59.39 15.12 -42.87
C ASN A 612 60.00 16.45 -43.35
N GLN A 613 61.10 16.84 -42.69
CA GLN A 613 62.16 17.55 -43.39
C GLN A 613 62.72 16.62 -44.47
N GLU A 614 62.32 16.83 -45.74
CA GLU A 614 63.17 16.82 -46.94
C GLU A 614 62.36 16.61 -48.24
N ASN A 615 62.75 17.37 -49.27
CA ASN A 615 62.43 17.23 -50.70
C ASN A 615 61.10 17.77 -51.26
N GLY A 616 60.98 19.10 -51.22
CA GLY A 616 60.29 19.83 -52.29
C GLY A 616 61.02 19.64 -53.63
N LYS A 617 60.30 19.21 -54.68
CA LYS A 617 60.80 19.08 -56.06
C LYS A 617 61.28 20.43 -56.59
N TRP A 618 62.55 20.75 -56.36
CA TRP A 618 63.33 21.73 -57.11
C TRP A 618 64.31 20.95 -57.98
N LYS A 619 64.23 21.11 -59.30
CA LYS A 619 65.27 20.62 -60.21
C LYS A 619 66.05 21.80 -60.76
N THR A 620 67.23 22.02 -60.20
CA THR A 620 68.26 22.87 -60.78
C THR A 620 69.04 22.04 -61.81
N THR A 621 69.01 22.44 -63.08
CA THR A 621 69.97 21.93 -64.06
C THR A 621 71.16 22.87 -64.12
N ASP A 622 72.30 22.43 -63.58
CA ASP A 622 73.59 23.11 -63.71
C ASP A 622 74.29 22.63 -64.98
N ALA A 623 74.31 23.48 -66.01
CA ALA A 623 75.32 23.44 -67.06
C ALA A 623 76.12 24.74 -66.92
N GLY A 624 77.44 24.59 -66.76
CA GLY A 624 78.35 25.68 -66.40
C GLY A 624 78.05 27.00 -67.09
N THR A 625 77.95 28.04 -66.27
CA THR A 625 77.84 29.48 -66.57
C THR A 625 76.46 30.12 -66.79
N SER A 626 75.33 29.43 -66.62
CA SER A 626 74.04 30.11 -66.45
C SER A 626 73.00 29.29 -65.67
N GLN A 627 72.48 29.87 -64.58
CA GLN A 627 71.32 29.33 -63.86
C GLN A 627 70.05 29.99 -64.41
N SER A 628 69.08 29.19 -64.86
CA SER A 628 67.76 29.67 -65.28
C SER A 628 66.68 28.86 -64.57
N MET A 629 65.71 29.56 -63.97
CA MET A 629 64.54 28.96 -63.35
C MET A 629 63.39 28.92 -64.34
N LYS A 630 62.77 27.75 -64.52
CA LYS A 630 61.47 27.61 -65.21
C LYS A 630 60.41 27.23 -64.20
N LEU A 631 59.36 28.04 -64.15
CA LEU A 631 58.09 27.72 -63.52
C LEU A 631 57.19 27.20 -64.64
N ASP A 632 56.86 25.91 -64.65
CA ASP A 632 55.86 25.37 -65.58
C ASP A 632 54.47 25.59 -64.96
N ASP A 633 53.74 26.56 -65.52
CA ASP A 633 52.28 26.65 -65.46
C ASP A 633 51.70 25.68 -66.49
N ASP A 634 51.24 24.50 -66.04
CA ASP A 634 50.39 23.63 -66.86
C ASP A 634 49.14 23.22 -66.06
N GLU A 635 48.07 23.95 -66.36
CA GLU A 635 46.68 23.69 -65.98
C GLU A 635 46.14 22.45 -66.73
N SER A 636 46.03 21.31 -66.05
CA SER A 636 45.07 20.26 -66.41
C SER A 636 44.81 19.28 -65.26
N GLY A 637 44.05 19.75 -64.27
CA GLY A 637 43.50 18.95 -63.17
C GLY A 637 42.81 19.86 -62.16
N GLN A 638 41.55 19.58 -61.82
CA GLN A 638 40.67 20.46 -61.02
C GLN A 638 41.36 20.95 -59.72
N PRO A 639 41.33 22.27 -59.41
CA PRO A 639 42.10 22.83 -58.28
C PRO A 639 41.57 22.47 -56.88
N GLU A 640 40.40 21.82 -56.79
CA GLU A 640 39.68 21.71 -55.53
C GLU A 640 40.15 20.57 -54.62
N GLU A 641 40.64 19.45 -55.15
CA GLU A 641 41.01 18.27 -54.34
C GLU A 641 42.42 18.33 -53.74
N ARG A 642 43.37 18.99 -54.40
CA ARG A 642 44.77 19.08 -53.89
C ARG A 642 44.91 20.04 -52.71
N ALA A 643 44.04 21.04 -52.60
CA ALA A 643 44.03 21.97 -51.46
C ALA A 643 43.42 21.37 -50.18
N VAL A 644 42.72 20.25 -50.27
CA VAL A 644 42.07 19.58 -49.12
C VAL A 644 43.04 18.66 -48.38
N ALA A 645 44.09 18.18 -49.04
CA ALA A 645 45.06 17.24 -48.46
C ALA A 645 46.20 17.90 -47.66
N MET A 646 46.37 19.22 -47.75
CA MET A 646 47.41 19.99 -47.02
C MET A 646 46.83 21.10 -46.12
N ALA A 647 45.51 21.11 -45.88
CA ALA A 647 44.85 22.15 -45.09
C ALA A 647 44.60 21.67 -43.65
N SER A 648 45.04 22.46 -42.67
CA SER A 648 44.69 22.25 -41.25
C SER A 648 43.16 22.22 -41.06
N GLY A 649 42.64 21.44 -40.11
CA GLY A 649 41.20 21.39 -39.80
C GLY A 649 40.58 22.77 -39.50
N ALA A 650 41.40 23.75 -39.08
CA ALA A 650 41.01 25.15 -38.99
C ALA A 650 40.72 25.79 -40.36
N GLN A 651 41.58 25.57 -41.36
CA GLN A 651 41.45 26.12 -42.71
C GLN A 651 40.28 25.49 -43.48
N LEU A 652 39.98 24.21 -43.25
CA LEU A 652 38.81 23.54 -43.84
C LEU A 652 37.50 24.08 -43.26
N PHE A 653 37.46 24.37 -41.96
CA PHE A 653 36.31 25.00 -41.31
C PHE A 653 36.12 26.46 -41.76
N GLU A 654 37.19 27.25 -41.86
CA GLU A 654 37.14 28.63 -42.40
C GLU A 654 36.70 28.66 -43.87
N ARG A 655 37.15 27.69 -44.68
CA ARG A 655 36.69 27.56 -46.07
C ARG A 655 35.20 27.18 -46.14
N ALA A 656 34.69 26.37 -45.23
CA ALA A 656 33.26 26.08 -45.11
C ALA A 656 32.45 27.31 -44.66
N LEU A 657 32.99 28.08 -43.72
CA LEU A 657 32.42 29.33 -43.22
C LEU A 657 32.26 30.36 -44.36
N ASN A 658 33.30 30.54 -45.18
CA ASN A 658 33.30 31.46 -46.31
C ASN A 658 32.35 31.01 -47.43
N LYS A 659 32.26 29.70 -47.69
CA LYS A 659 31.34 29.11 -48.69
C LYS A 659 29.87 29.26 -48.30
N GLN A 660 29.55 29.21 -47.00
CA GLN A 660 28.19 29.33 -46.46
C GLN A 660 27.97 30.69 -45.77
N SER A 661 28.54 31.76 -46.34
CA SER A 661 28.32 33.12 -45.87
C SER A 661 26.88 33.57 -46.15
N ILE A 662 26.26 34.17 -45.12
CA ILE A 662 24.85 34.58 -45.14
C ILE A 662 24.74 36.01 -45.72
N PRO A 663 23.92 36.25 -46.76
CA PRO A 663 23.68 37.59 -47.28
C PRO A 663 22.95 38.47 -46.24
N ARG A 664 23.30 39.77 -46.20
CA ARG A 664 22.68 40.76 -45.29
C ARG A 664 21.15 40.70 -45.36
N GLY A 665 20.51 40.40 -44.23
CA GLY A 665 19.05 40.40 -44.07
C GLY A 665 18.33 39.07 -44.33
N SER A 666 19.06 37.97 -44.52
CA SER A 666 18.45 36.62 -44.61
C SER A 666 18.33 35.95 -43.23
N PRO A 667 17.35 35.04 -43.03
CA PRO A 667 17.17 34.34 -41.76
C PRO A 667 18.40 33.49 -41.44
N TYR A 668 18.77 33.45 -40.16
CA TYR A 668 19.94 32.71 -39.69
C TYR A 668 19.87 31.23 -40.10
N ARG A 669 20.94 30.75 -40.75
CA ARG A 669 21.14 29.34 -41.10
C ARG A 669 22.38 28.81 -40.37
N VAL A 670 22.20 27.78 -39.56
CA VAL A 670 23.29 27.08 -38.88
C VAL A 670 24.28 26.53 -39.92
N LEU A 671 25.58 26.64 -39.64
CA LEU A 671 26.64 26.16 -40.52
C LEU A 671 26.54 24.63 -40.67
N GLN A 672 26.34 24.13 -41.88
CA GLN A 672 26.29 22.69 -42.15
C GLN A 672 27.67 22.18 -42.52
N ILE A 673 28.18 21.20 -41.78
CA ILE A 673 29.54 20.67 -41.95
C ILE A 673 29.51 19.22 -42.39
N ASP A 674 30.31 18.91 -43.41
CA ASP A 674 30.47 17.55 -43.94
C ASP A 674 31.30 16.67 -42.99
N GLY A 675 31.03 15.35 -43.01
CA GLY A 675 31.73 14.36 -42.17
C GLY A 675 33.26 14.35 -42.29
N LYS A 676 33.81 14.76 -43.44
CA LYS A 676 35.27 14.90 -43.66
C LYS A 676 35.88 16.08 -42.88
N VAL A 677 35.13 17.18 -42.73
CA VAL A 677 35.58 18.34 -41.97
C VAL A 677 35.44 18.04 -40.48
N LEU A 678 34.38 17.33 -40.06
CA LEU A 678 34.20 16.87 -38.67
C LEU A 678 35.36 15.99 -38.17
N ALA A 679 35.80 15.02 -38.97
CA ALA A 679 36.93 14.14 -38.62
C ALA A 679 38.30 14.85 -38.56
N SER A 680 38.40 16.06 -39.11
CA SER A 680 39.63 16.87 -39.07
C SER A 680 39.68 17.86 -37.90
N LEU A 681 38.59 17.98 -37.13
CA LEU A 681 38.51 18.86 -35.96
C LEU A 681 39.11 18.17 -34.75
N LYS A 682 39.77 18.95 -33.88
CA LYS A 682 40.27 18.43 -32.61
C LYS A 682 39.12 18.28 -31.61
N PRO A 683 39.05 17.17 -30.85
CA PRO A 683 38.01 16.96 -29.84
C PRO A 683 37.98 18.08 -28.78
N ASN A 684 39.15 18.62 -28.40
CA ASN A 684 39.27 19.67 -27.38
C ASN A 684 38.74 21.04 -27.84
N GLU A 685 38.51 21.23 -29.14
CA GLU A 685 38.05 22.50 -29.71
C GLU A 685 36.55 22.47 -30.03
N VAL A 686 35.88 21.33 -29.81
CA VAL A 686 34.46 21.11 -30.13
C VAL A 686 33.66 20.80 -28.87
N PHE A 687 32.61 21.56 -28.63
CA PHE A 687 31.67 21.34 -27.54
C PHE A 687 30.32 20.84 -28.08
N VAL A 688 29.73 19.86 -27.41
CA VAL A 688 28.47 19.25 -27.81
C VAL A 688 27.42 19.47 -26.74
N VAL A 689 26.41 20.28 -27.05
CA VAL A 689 25.27 20.51 -26.18
C VAL A 689 24.22 19.43 -26.41
N LYS A 690 24.10 18.55 -25.42
CA LYS A 690 23.11 17.47 -25.39
C LYS A 690 21.82 17.97 -24.72
N TYR A 691 20.69 17.64 -25.33
CA TYR A 691 19.38 17.82 -24.72
C TYR A 691 18.91 16.48 -24.10
N PRO A 692 18.13 16.50 -23.01
CA PRO A 692 17.56 15.28 -22.41
C PRO A 692 16.68 14.46 -23.38
N THR A 693 16.16 15.10 -24.44
CA THR A 693 15.31 14.48 -25.46
C THR A 693 16.07 14.24 -26.76
N LYS A 694 15.83 13.10 -27.42
CA LYS A 694 16.29 12.81 -28.81
C LYS A 694 15.47 13.54 -29.89
N ALA A 695 14.46 14.30 -29.51
CA ALA A 695 13.61 15.10 -30.40
C ALA A 695 14.32 16.35 -30.93
N LEU A 696 15.30 16.86 -30.18
CA LEU A 696 16.12 18.01 -30.57
C LEU A 696 17.48 17.48 -31.03
N ARG A 697 17.93 17.95 -32.19
CA ARG A 697 19.31 17.68 -32.64
C ARG A 697 20.30 18.33 -31.69
N TRP A 698 21.44 17.68 -31.47
CA TRP A 698 22.51 18.26 -30.68
C TRP A 698 23.07 19.51 -31.36
N LYS A 699 23.45 20.50 -30.55
CA LYS A 699 24.13 21.70 -31.04
C LYS A 699 25.63 21.52 -30.85
N PHE A 700 26.39 21.70 -31.92
CA PHE A 700 27.84 21.63 -31.89
C PHE A 700 28.41 23.05 -31.94
N TYR A 701 29.39 23.33 -31.10
CA TYR A 701 30.09 24.60 -31.06
C TYR A 701 31.57 24.36 -31.28
N LYS A 702 32.19 25.15 -32.15
CA LYS A 702 33.65 25.15 -32.33
C LYS A 702 34.25 26.39 -31.67
N ASN A 703 35.30 26.20 -30.88
CA ASN A 703 36.16 27.29 -30.41
C ASN A 703 37.09 27.76 -31.55
N MET A 704 36.93 29.01 -31.98
CA MET A 704 37.74 29.63 -33.03
C MET A 704 39.08 30.18 -32.51
N ILE A 705 39.20 30.40 -31.20
CA ILE A 705 40.42 30.90 -30.56
C ILE A 705 40.79 29.94 -29.41
N PRO A 706 41.60 28.89 -29.68
CA PRO A 706 42.00 27.91 -28.68
C PRO A 706 42.77 28.48 -27.47
N GLU A 707 43.32 29.70 -27.59
CA GLU A 707 43.99 30.41 -26.49
C GLU A 707 43.01 30.81 -25.37
N ILE A 708 41.75 31.10 -25.73
CA ILE A 708 40.69 31.39 -24.76
C ILE A 708 40.10 30.05 -24.35
N LYS A 709 40.45 29.61 -23.14
CA LYS A 709 39.94 28.36 -22.59
C LYS A 709 38.51 28.54 -22.09
N VAL A 710 37.64 27.62 -22.51
CA VAL A 710 36.21 27.64 -22.24
C VAL A 710 35.83 26.35 -21.53
N HIS A 711 35.11 26.49 -20.41
CA HIS A 711 34.49 25.37 -19.72
C HIS A 711 33.02 25.24 -20.14
N PHE A 712 32.61 24.02 -20.47
CA PHE A 712 31.21 23.68 -20.78
C PHE A 712 30.64 22.82 -19.66
N SER A 713 29.56 23.29 -19.04
CA SER A 713 28.83 22.53 -18.02
C SER A 713 27.78 21.63 -18.68
N PRO A 714 27.92 20.28 -18.62
CA PRO A 714 26.99 19.36 -19.27
C PRO A 714 25.58 19.42 -18.68
N SER A 715 25.45 19.72 -17.39
CA SER A 715 24.14 19.74 -16.72
C SER A 715 23.38 21.01 -17.05
N CYS A 716 24.05 22.17 -17.04
CA CYS A 716 23.37 23.43 -17.32
C CYS A 716 23.33 23.82 -18.79
N ARG A 717 24.14 23.17 -19.63
CA ARG A 717 24.27 23.43 -21.08
C ARG A 717 24.76 24.85 -21.40
N LYS A 718 25.44 25.51 -20.45
CA LYS A 718 25.99 26.87 -20.61
C LYS A 718 27.52 26.84 -20.62
N PHE A 719 28.08 27.89 -21.18
CA PHE A 719 29.51 28.10 -21.33
C PHE A 719 30.02 29.11 -20.31
N PHE A 720 31.26 28.91 -19.88
CA PHE A 720 31.98 29.77 -18.93
C PHE A 720 33.43 29.91 -19.39
N HIS A 721 34.11 30.98 -18.98
CA HIS A 721 35.58 30.95 -18.99
C HIS A 721 36.05 29.95 -17.94
N GLU A 722 37.13 29.21 -18.24
CA GLU A 722 37.65 28.18 -17.32
C GLU A 722 38.04 28.80 -15.97
N ASP A 723 38.80 29.90 -15.98
CA ASP A 723 39.25 30.59 -14.76
C ASP A 723 38.07 31.09 -13.90
N ASP A 724 37.04 31.66 -14.54
CA ASP A 724 35.84 32.17 -13.84
C ASP A 724 35.05 31.02 -13.22
N PHE A 725 34.89 29.90 -13.96
CA PHE A 725 34.17 28.73 -13.48
C PHE A 725 34.89 28.07 -12.30
N GLU A 726 36.20 27.89 -12.39
CA GLU A 726 37.01 27.35 -11.30
C GLU A 726 36.91 28.23 -10.05
N PHE A 727 36.96 29.56 -10.22
CA PHE A 727 36.83 30.50 -9.11
C PHE A 727 35.45 30.41 -8.42
N GLU A 728 34.36 30.40 -9.21
CA GLU A 728 33.00 30.27 -8.66
C GLU A 728 32.76 28.90 -8.02
N TYR A 729 33.29 27.84 -8.62
CA TYR A 729 33.19 26.49 -8.09
C TYR A 729 33.98 26.32 -6.79
N LEU A 730 35.19 26.89 -6.68
CA LEU A 730 35.96 26.89 -5.43
C LEU A 730 35.26 27.65 -4.30
N ARG A 731 34.45 28.66 -4.63
CA ARG A 731 33.70 29.44 -3.65
C ARG A 731 32.45 28.72 -3.16
N ASP A 732 31.64 28.21 -4.08
CA ASP A 732 30.28 27.73 -3.79
C ASP A 732 30.17 26.19 -3.79
N GLY A 733 31.20 25.46 -4.26
CA GLY A 733 31.22 24.00 -4.36
C GLY A 733 30.32 23.43 -5.47
N CYS A 734 29.71 24.30 -6.27
CA CYS A 734 28.74 23.93 -7.30
C CYS A 734 28.76 24.92 -8.46
N CYS A 735 28.19 24.54 -9.60
CA CYS A 735 28.05 25.45 -10.74
C CYS A 735 27.15 26.64 -10.39
N ALA A 736 27.58 27.87 -10.69
CA ALA A 736 26.86 29.08 -10.31
C ALA A 736 25.43 29.19 -10.89
N TYR A 737 25.19 28.54 -12.03
CA TYR A 737 23.90 28.52 -12.72
C TYR A 737 22.99 27.36 -12.26
N CYS A 738 23.45 26.11 -12.34
CA CYS A 738 22.63 24.93 -12.02
C CYS A 738 22.78 24.40 -10.59
N ARG A 739 23.70 24.93 -9.78
CA ARG A 739 23.94 24.51 -8.38
C ARG A 739 24.26 23.04 -8.17
N LEU A 740 24.57 22.31 -9.24
CA LEU A 740 25.00 20.93 -9.16
C LEU A 740 26.53 20.85 -9.00
N PRO A 741 27.04 19.91 -8.18
CA PRO A 741 28.46 19.60 -8.13
C PRO A 741 28.84 18.79 -9.38
N GLU A 742 29.70 19.35 -10.25
CA GLU A 742 30.09 18.72 -11.52
C GLU A 742 31.52 18.17 -11.54
N LEU A 743 32.39 18.60 -10.61
CA LEU A 743 33.80 18.19 -10.57
C LEU A 743 34.05 16.99 -9.62
N ASP A 744 33.03 16.51 -8.91
CA ASP A 744 33.11 15.30 -8.10
C ASP A 744 32.93 14.06 -9.00
N GLU A 745 33.99 13.25 -9.19
CA GLU A 745 33.96 12.04 -10.02
C GLU A 745 32.91 11.00 -9.56
N GLU A 746 32.44 11.07 -8.31
CA GLU A 746 31.38 10.21 -7.76
C GLU A 746 29.95 10.66 -8.15
N ALA A 747 29.79 11.85 -8.74
CA ALA A 747 28.50 12.46 -9.08
C ALA A 747 28.22 12.50 -10.60
N LYS A 748 28.84 11.61 -11.40
CA LYS A 748 28.32 11.30 -12.74
C LYS A 748 27.06 10.43 -12.59
N PRO A 749 25.93 10.79 -13.23
CA PRO A 749 24.69 10.02 -13.15
C PRO A 749 24.80 8.60 -13.70
#